data_AF-A0A078B170-F1
#
_entry.id   AF-A0A078B170-F1
#
_cell.length_a   1.000
_cell.length_b   1.000
_cell.length_c   1.000
_cell.angle_alpha   90.00
_cell.angle_beta   90.00
_cell.angle_gamma   90.00
#
_symmetry.space_group_name_H-M   'P 1'
#
loop_
_entity.id
_entity.type
_entity.pdbx_description
1 polymer ?
#
loop_
_entity_poly.entity_id
_entity_poly.type
_entity_poly.pdbx_seq_one_letter_code
_entity_poly.pdbx_strand_id
1 'polypeptide(L)'
;MVGNQITGNLYLGCSAGSKSRSQSYYIAEHLLLKVQIYENGILRVNIDEKLVNPQRFKLTDYDLGASHVEEQLISIGNLQDYSVREDEKIFISYNSKDKLDTYQYTIQFSPFRIEQRINDITTIIVNDKDTLMFESFEELLKLDTTKDKINEDCLAYLKSEVDNQTLEYLFGLNQRIYLGDGNSMLLENSMVKQIRQTQTSNYLKREGFVIGFKVFSKDLFGLPERSSQFLLENTDDQEPYRFSLPYITGHSKDHDESIMLYNAAETWIDILELDETDSSKNKYINVITESGQLEFFLIGSASKDRIHTPPKRVSNLLATIAGYPNLPPRFSIGFHYSKWEKETSAYRLVEYNQKFENAGIPVDVLWLDIPHTNGNRYFTFNPFTFSQQDLHKAVQSLNSKGRKIVVITDPHIKVDRDYSIYKDGLQIERDNNICKNDKIANIFIKDPQHYNFRGDCWPGQSSWIDYFNPTAQEYWSSLYDYSKFKGTTSMFHIWNDMNEPSVFNTEETVMPKQNLHVLGDGRIVPHRDTHNAYGLLMTKATYQGLLDRDDSMLRPFILTRSSFFGTQKYAAKWTGDNRANQAEVGVSLNQLLSLGISGMPFVGSDVPGFAGNPSQELFIMYYQIAAWYPFFRESDKRCHKYKIQPHSIFDEKLIETEDSFMIGEDFVIFPKLQSLQSGMSIGYFASQTLPQGNIWYDYETKEITEGDSKQKDIILDDNQRGAYVRGGSIIPIKLHGRSQSLTLAEDKPLRLDLYLDKNNEAQGKLYLDDGISFRYKKNDQFVLIHFRFENDVLTFKLDNSATDITDKFKCLKIKEINLYSKYIRYISFDVVADGVSLDYLIQDQIVKVKSKILQQNKVYINQQQQSDEVELDHQIFQEPSQQWKQITSNPNSDSAYNDSQEQTEEKINLAFELKNLNLKIADMIKLQRYDEDEYVKLLEFKRCVSYVE
;
A
#
# COMPACT_ATOMS: atom_id res chain seq x y z
N MET A 1 -16.03 -36.42 6.15
CA MET A 1 -16.63 -35.16 5.69
C MET A 1 -17.68 -34.74 6.69
N VAL A 2 -17.50 -33.59 7.34
CA VAL A 2 -18.42 -33.02 8.33
C VAL A 2 -18.42 -31.50 8.10
N GLY A 3 -19.60 -30.89 7.92
CA GLY A 3 -19.68 -29.51 7.46
C GLY A 3 -18.91 -29.32 6.14
N ASN A 4 -18.16 -28.23 6.02
CA ASN A 4 -17.32 -27.94 4.85
C ASN A 4 -15.93 -28.65 4.88
N GLN A 5 -15.72 -29.60 5.79
CA GLN A 5 -14.39 -30.14 6.11
C GLN A 5 -14.22 -31.62 5.73
N ILE A 6 -13.14 -31.91 5.00
CA ILE A 6 -12.51 -33.24 4.91
C ILE A 6 -11.45 -33.37 6.01
N THR A 7 -11.36 -34.56 6.60
CA THR A 7 -10.29 -34.90 7.54
C THR A 7 -9.87 -36.34 7.30
N GLY A 8 -8.56 -36.58 7.24
CA GLY A 8 -7.95 -37.88 7.01
C GLY A 8 -6.62 -38.03 7.72
N ASN A 9 -6.12 -39.26 7.79
CA ASN A 9 -4.73 -39.51 8.17
C ASN A 9 -3.93 -39.67 6.88
N LEU A 10 -2.85 -38.91 6.72
CA LEU A 10 -1.85 -39.18 5.68
C LEU A 10 -0.73 -40.03 6.29
N TYR A 11 -0.18 -40.91 5.46
CA TYR A 11 0.93 -41.80 5.79
C TYR A 11 2.08 -41.53 4.83
N LEU A 12 3.13 -40.85 5.31
CA LEU A 12 4.38 -40.73 4.58
C LEU A 12 5.23 -41.99 4.79
N GLY A 13 6.11 -42.31 3.84
CA GLY A 13 7.05 -43.44 3.94
C GLY A 13 8.03 -43.44 2.77
N CYS A 14 9.27 -43.88 2.99
CA CYS A 14 10.35 -43.77 2.00
C CYS A 14 10.30 -44.85 0.91
N SER A 15 9.21 -44.89 0.15
CA SER A 15 9.10 -45.69 -1.07
C SER A 15 8.00 -45.18 -2.00
N ALA A 16 8.37 -44.40 -3.01
CA ALA A 16 7.46 -44.08 -4.12
C ALA A 16 7.01 -45.40 -4.80
N GLY A 17 5.71 -45.68 -4.78
CA GLY A 17 5.08 -46.76 -5.55
C GLY A 17 5.33 -48.23 -5.11
N SER A 18 5.98 -48.49 -3.97
CA SER A 18 6.31 -49.86 -3.52
C SER A 18 5.68 -50.22 -2.17
N LYS A 19 5.30 -51.49 -1.98
CA LYS A 19 4.61 -51.98 -0.76
C LYS A 19 5.55 -52.27 0.43
N SER A 20 6.86 -52.10 0.26
CA SER A 20 7.84 -52.24 1.35
C SER A 20 8.07 -50.89 2.06
N ARG A 21 7.34 -50.63 3.15
CA ARG A 21 7.63 -49.49 4.03
C ARG A 21 8.99 -49.68 4.70
N SER A 22 9.99 -48.94 4.24
CA SER A 22 11.13 -48.55 5.06
C SER A 22 10.67 -47.48 6.05
N GLN A 23 10.91 -47.70 7.35
CA GLN A 23 10.62 -46.69 8.36
C GLN A 23 11.77 -45.67 8.40
N SER A 24 11.44 -44.39 8.36
CA SER A 24 12.39 -43.30 8.54
C SER A 24 12.02 -42.55 9.81
N TYR A 25 12.84 -42.69 10.86
CA TYR A 25 12.66 -42.00 12.15
C TYR A 25 12.76 -40.46 12.07
N TYR A 26 12.94 -39.92 10.87
CA TYR A 26 12.97 -38.48 10.60
C TYR A 26 11.67 -37.96 10.00
N ILE A 27 10.84 -38.80 9.39
CA ILE A 27 9.62 -38.38 8.69
C ILE A 27 8.39 -38.76 9.51
N ALA A 28 7.43 -37.84 9.65
CA ALA A 28 6.19 -38.07 10.36
C ALA A 28 5.31 -39.13 9.65
N GLU A 29 5.31 -40.37 10.15
CA GLU A 29 4.50 -41.47 9.58
C GLU A 29 2.98 -41.22 9.67
N HIS A 30 2.52 -40.35 10.57
CA HIS A 30 1.11 -40.13 10.89
C HIS A 30 0.76 -38.64 10.93
N LEU A 31 0.34 -38.10 9.79
CA LEU A 31 -0.10 -36.71 9.67
C LEU A 31 -1.63 -36.60 9.68
N LEU A 32 -2.16 -35.55 10.29
CA LEU A 32 -3.54 -35.14 10.20
C LEU A 32 -3.70 -34.16 9.04
N LEU A 33 -4.46 -34.55 8.01
CA LEU A 33 -4.89 -33.67 6.93
C LEU A 33 -6.27 -33.10 7.26
N LYS A 34 -6.40 -31.78 7.28
CA LYS A 34 -7.66 -31.02 7.30
C LYS A 34 -7.75 -30.20 6.00
N VAL A 35 -8.80 -30.42 5.22
CA VAL A 35 -9.11 -29.61 4.02
C VAL A 35 -10.49 -29.00 4.19
N GLN A 36 -10.62 -27.70 3.94
CA GLN A 36 -11.86 -26.93 4.04
C GLN A 36 -12.11 -26.15 2.75
N ILE A 37 -13.37 -25.99 2.36
CA ILE A 37 -13.78 -25.14 1.24
C ILE A 37 -14.75 -24.06 1.72
N TYR A 38 -14.58 -22.85 1.21
CA TYR A 38 -15.36 -21.68 1.55
C TYR A 38 -15.94 -21.03 0.29
N GLU A 39 -16.78 -20.01 0.46
CA GLU A 39 -17.39 -19.31 -0.65
C GLU A 39 -16.36 -18.71 -1.62
N ASN A 40 -16.79 -18.54 -2.87
CA ASN A 40 -15.93 -18.21 -4.01
C ASN A 40 -14.73 -19.17 -4.17
N GLY A 41 -14.91 -20.43 -3.76
CA GLY A 41 -14.01 -21.54 -4.08
C GLY A 41 -12.71 -21.58 -3.29
N ILE A 42 -12.51 -20.72 -2.28
CA ILE A 42 -11.30 -20.68 -1.46
C ILE A 42 -11.08 -22.05 -0.80
N LEU A 43 -9.97 -22.71 -1.15
CA LEU A 43 -9.54 -23.96 -0.53
C LEU A 43 -8.50 -23.65 0.55
N ARG A 44 -8.70 -24.17 1.76
CA ARG A 44 -7.74 -24.13 2.85
C ARG A 44 -7.26 -25.55 3.16
N VAL A 45 -5.94 -25.75 3.18
CA VAL A 45 -5.30 -27.04 3.46
C VAL A 45 -4.39 -26.87 4.66
N ASN A 46 -4.49 -27.82 5.59
CA ASN A 46 -3.77 -27.82 6.86
C ASN A 46 -3.25 -29.25 7.12
N ILE A 47 -1.94 -29.38 7.31
CA ILE A 47 -1.24 -30.65 7.55
C ILE A 47 -0.41 -30.49 8.83
N ASP A 48 -0.61 -31.40 9.77
CA ASP A 48 -0.05 -31.34 11.13
C ASP A 48 0.30 -32.73 11.66
N GLU A 49 1.19 -32.80 12.65
CA GLU A 49 1.57 -34.07 13.28
C GLU A 49 0.50 -34.57 14.25
N LYS A 50 0.13 -35.85 14.14
CA LYS A 50 -0.96 -36.42 14.91
C LYS A 50 -0.50 -36.85 16.31
N LEU A 51 -1.09 -36.24 17.34
CA LEU A 51 -0.93 -36.56 18.79
C LEU A 51 0.39 -36.12 19.46
N VAL A 52 1.14 -35.19 18.85
CA VAL A 52 2.41 -34.68 19.39
C VAL A 52 2.24 -33.69 20.55
N ASN A 53 3.15 -33.73 21.53
CA ASN A 53 3.18 -32.82 22.69
C ASN A 53 4.60 -32.32 23.05
N PRO A 54 4.88 -31.00 23.10
CA PRO A 54 3.99 -29.88 22.75
C PRO A 54 3.64 -29.87 21.25
N GLN A 55 2.46 -29.33 20.92
CA GLN A 55 2.07 -29.12 19.53
C GLN A 55 2.97 -28.07 18.86
N ARG A 56 3.17 -28.25 17.55
CA ARG A 56 3.78 -27.25 16.65
C ARG A 56 3.09 -25.89 16.79
N PHE A 57 3.84 -24.81 16.56
CA PHE A 57 3.28 -23.46 16.58
C PHE A 57 2.24 -23.26 15.46
N LYS A 58 1.15 -22.56 15.79
CA LYS A 58 -0.02 -22.35 14.94
C LYS A 58 -0.33 -20.87 14.88
N LEU A 59 -0.06 -20.27 13.72
CA LEU A 59 -0.29 -18.85 13.50
C LEU A 59 -1.77 -18.47 13.56
N THR A 60 -2.67 -19.43 13.32
CA THR A 60 -4.13 -19.27 13.38
C THR A 60 -4.71 -19.25 14.80
N ASP A 61 -3.91 -19.61 15.82
CA ASP A 61 -4.21 -19.30 17.24
C ASP A 61 -4.22 -17.78 17.49
N TYR A 62 -3.65 -16.97 16.58
CA TYR A 62 -3.56 -15.52 16.67
C TYR A 62 -4.48 -14.82 15.65
N ASP A 63 -5.27 -13.86 16.14
CA ASP A 63 -5.88 -12.84 15.29
C ASP A 63 -4.78 -11.90 14.75
N LEU A 64 -4.33 -12.15 13.52
CA LEU A 64 -3.43 -11.30 12.73
C LEU A 64 -4.16 -10.07 12.13
N GLY A 65 -5.20 -9.59 12.81
CA GLY A 65 -6.25 -8.74 12.27
C GLY A 65 -7.13 -9.41 11.23
N ALA A 66 -6.80 -10.64 10.84
CA ALA A 66 -7.69 -11.54 10.12
C ALA A 66 -8.44 -12.28 11.22
N SER A 67 -9.50 -11.64 11.71
CA SER A 67 -10.37 -12.11 12.79
C SER A 67 -10.62 -13.60 12.60
N HIS A 68 -10.06 -14.42 13.50
CA HIS A 68 -9.53 -15.77 13.22
C HIS A 68 -10.12 -16.41 11.96
N VAL A 69 -9.40 -16.38 10.82
CA VAL A 69 -9.79 -16.80 9.44
C VAL A 69 -11.17 -17.45 9.24
N GLU A 70 -11.50 -18.48 10.02
CA GLU A 70 -12.83 -19.11 10.16
C GLU A 70 -14.00 -18.12 10.44
N GLU A 71 -13.76 -16.89 10.94
CA GLU A 71 -14.76 -15.81 11.08
C GLU A 71 -14.90 -14.93 9.82
N GLN A 72 -13.89 -14.88 8.95
CA GLN A 72 -13.94 -14.11 7.68
C GLN A 72 -14.42 -14.97 6.51
N LEU A 73 -14.04 -16.25 6.49
CA LEU A 73 -14.36 -17.17 5.40
C LEU A 73 -15.74 -17.81 5.58
N ILE A 74 -16.70 -17.40 4.74
CA ILE A 74 -18.06 -17.95 4.75
C ILE A 74 -18.04 -19.40 4.26
N SER A 75 -18.58 -20.32 5.06
CA SER A 75 -18.64 -21.75 4.74
C SER A 75 -19.70 -22.06 3.68
N ILE A 76 -19.38 -22.96 2.73
CA ILE A 76 -20.34 -23.45 1.72
C ILE A 76 -21.42 -24.40 2.29
N GLY A 77 -21.43 -24.65 3.61
CA GLY A 77 -22.39 -25.55 4.26
C GLY A 77 -21.88 -27.00 4.33
N ASN A 78 -22.68 -27.96 3.88
CA ASN A 78 -22.34 -29.39 3.94
C ASN A 78 -21.62 -29.83 2.67
N LEU A 79 -20.34 -30.19 2.77
CA LEU A 79 -19.52 -30.59 1.61
C LEU A 79 -20.07 -31.83 0.88
N GLN A 80 -20.84 -32.69 1.56
CA GLN A 80 -21.44 -33.87 0.94
C GLN A 80 -22.46 -33.51 -0.15
N ASP A 81 -23.03 -32.30 -0.10
CA ASP A 81 -23.98 -31.81 -1.12
C ASP A 81 -23.27 -31.38 -2.42
N TYR A 82 -21.93 -31.25 -2.38
CA TYR A 82 -21.05 -30.79 -3.46
C TYR A 82 -20.00 -31.82 -3.89
N SER A 83 -20.00 -33.04 -3.32
CA SER A 83 -18.90 -33.99 -3.50
C SER A 83 -19.32 -35.44 -3.74
N VAL A 84 -18.52 -36.13 -4.55
CA VAL A 84 -18.63 -37.56 -4.84
C VAL A 84 -17.34 -38.24 -4.42
N ARG A 85 -17.44 -39.36 -3.69
CA ARG A 85 -16.29 -40.16 -3.28
C ARG A 85 -16.21 -41.44 -4.10
N GLU A 86 -15.05 -41.68 -4.70
CA GLU A 86 -14.73 -42.88 -5.46
C GLU A 86 -13.40 -43.43 -4.95
N ASP A 87 -13.40 -44.63 -4.36
CA ASP A 87 -12.24 -45.30 -3.76
C ASP A 87 -11.34 -44.39 -2.88
N GLU A 88 -10.16 -44.03 -3.40
CA GLU A 88 -9.12 -43.21 -2.77
C GLU A 88 -9.16 -41.73 -3.21
N LYS A 89 -10.25 -41.30 -3.87
CA LYS A 89 -10.48 -39.93 -4.32
C LYS A 89 -11.78 -39.33 -3.77
N ILE A 90 -11.78 -38.02 -3.57
CA ILE A 90 -12.99 -37.20 -3.41
C ILE A 90 -12.97 -36.14 -4.50
N PHE A 91 -13.99 -36.17 -5.37
CA PHE A 91 -14.28 -35.13 -6.34
C PHE A 91 -15.27 -34.14 -5.72
N ILE A 92 -15.06 -32.85 -5.96
CA ILE A 92 -15.89 -31.77 -5.44
C ILE A 92 -16.19 -30.81 -6.59
N SER A 93 -17.42 -30.32 -6.70
CA SER A 93 -17.83 -29.31 -7.68
C SER A 93 -18.73 -28.27 -7.04
N TYR A 94 -18.28 -27.01 -7.06
CA TYR A 94 -18.94 -25.87 -6.41
C TYR A 94 -19.04 -24.68 -7.37
N ASN A 95 -20.27 -24.23 -7.63
CA ASN A 95 -20.52 -22.99 -8.36
C ASN A 95 -20.47 -21.80 -7.41
N SER A 96 -19.70 -20.77 -7.77
CA SER A 96 -19.76 -19.44 -7.12
C SER A 96 -21.18 -18.86 -7.12
N LYS A 97 -21.51 -18.04 -6.10
CA LYS A 97 -22.84 -17.41 -5.97
C LYS A 97 -23.16 -16.44 -7.11
N ASP A 98 -22.13 -15.74 -7.59
CA ASP A 98 -22.21 -14.86 -8.77
C ASP A 98 -22.24 -15.62 -10.11
N LYS A 99 -21.95 -16.94 -10.07
CA LYS A 99 -21.87 -17.86 -11.22
C LYS A 99 -20.79 -17.48 -12.23
N LEU A 100 -19.78 -16.72 -11.81
CA LEU A 100 -18.66 -16.32 -12.65
C LEU A 100 -17.56 -17.40 -12.73
N ASP A 101 -17.51 -18.30 -11.75
CA ASP A 101 -16.59 -19.44 -11.70
C ASP A 101 -17.23 -20.73 -11.17
N THR A 102 -16.88 -21.85 -11.79
CA THR A 102 -17.14 -23.23 -11.35
C THR A 102 -15.85 -23.82 -10.83
N TYR A 103 -15.76 -24.06 -9.52
CA TYR A 103 -14.59 -24.63 -8.86
C TYR A 103 -14.74 -26.15 -8.74
N GLN A 104 -13.74 -26.87 -9.20
CA GLN A 104 -13.65 -28.33 -9.09
C GLN A 104 -12.38 -28.69 -8.33
N TYR A 105 -12.48 -29.68 -7.43
CA TYR A 105 -11.33 -30.20 -6.70
C TYR A 105 -11.30 -31.72 -6.74
N THR A 106 -10.14 -32.30 -7.06
CA THR A 106 -9.87 -33.73 -6.94
C THR A 106 -8.86 -33.95 -5.81
N ILE A 107 -9.31 -34.49 -4.68
CA ILE A 107 -8.44 -34.82 -3.54
C ILE A 107 -8.17 -36.32 -3.58
N GLN A 108 -6.92 -36.70 -3.89
CA GLN A 108 -6.44 -38.08 -3.92
C GLN A 108 -5.65 -38.38 -2.62
N PHE A 109 -5.86 -39.55 -2.02
CA PHE A 109 -5.19 -39.93 -0.76
C PHE A 109 -3.92 -40.77 -0.94
N SER A 110 -3.75 -41.47 -2.07
CA SER A 110 -2.60 -42.34 -2.33
C SER A 110 -2.17 -42.30 -3.82
N PRO A 111 -0.98 -41.79 -4.15
CA PRO A 111 -0.24 -40.80 -3.35
C PRO A 111 -1.10 -39.56 -3.08
N PHE A 112 -0.80 -38.82 -2.02
CA PHE A 112 -1.57 -37.62 -1.65
C PHE A 112 -1.39 -36.53 -2.69
N ARG A 113 -2.48 -36.07 -3.32
CA ARG A 113 -2.49 -34.95 -4.28
C ARG A 113 -3.79 -34.17 -4.22
N ILE A 114 -3.75 -32.89 -4.57
CA ILE A 114 -4.95 -32.07 -4.77
C ILE A 114 -4.85 -31.36 -6.12
N GLU A 115 -5.76 -31.67 -7.03
CA GLU A 115 -5.96 -30.92 -8.28
C GLU A 115 -7.06 -29.87 -8.07
N GLN A 116 -6.81 -28.63 -8.51
CA GLN A 116 -7.79 -27.56 -8.66
C GLN A 116 -8.06 -27.34 -10.15
N ARG A 117 -9.35 -27.26 -10.53
CA ARG A 117 -9.79 -26.78 -11.84
C ARG A 117 -10.83 -25.68 -11.67
N ILE A 118 -10.80 -24.65 -12.52
CA ILE A 118 -11.73 -23.52 -12.50
C ILE A 118 -12.26 -23.31 -13.92
N ASN A 119 -13.58 -23.37 -14.10
CA ASN A 119 -14.24 -23.37 -15.43
C ASN A 119 -13.63 -24.40 -16.40
N ASP A 120 -13.36 -25.62 -15.88
CA ASP A 120 -12.68 -26.73 -16.56
C ASP A 120 -11.21 -26.49 -16.98
N ILE A 121 -10.61 -25.36 -16.63
CA ILE A 121 -9.16 -25.13 -16.75
C ILE A 121 -8.47 -25.68 -15.50
N THR A 122 -7.52 -26.61 -15.62
CA THR A 122 -6.68 -27.03 -14.48
C THR A 122 -5.69 -25.90 -14.15
N THR A 123 -5.62 -25.50 -12.88
CA THR A 123 -4.88 -24.31 -12.42
C THR A 123 -3.74 -24.65 -11.47
N ILE A 124 -3.94 -25.57 -10.52
CA ILE A 124 -2.93 -25.99 -9.55
C ILE A 124 -3.02 -27.50 -9.32
N ILE A 125 -1.86 -28.19 -9.28
CA ILE A 125 -1.75 -29.55 -8.73
C ILE A 125 -0.76 -29.53 -7.56
N VAL A 126 -1.29 -29.71 -6.35
CA VAL A 126 -0.52 -29.89 -5.12
C VAL A 126 0.12 -31.28 -5.11
N ASN A 127 1.41 -31.33 -4.79
CA ASN A 127 2.22 -32.53 -4.66
C ASN A 127 2.36 -33.34 -5.97
N ASP A 128 2.39 -32.69 -7.14
CA ASP A 128 2.42 -33.37 -8.45
C ASP A 128 3.67 -34.23 -8.72
N LYS A 129 4.77 -33.91 -8.04
CA LYS A 129 6.03 -34.67 -8.06
C LYS A 129 6.24 -35.51 -6.79
N ASP A 130 5.22 -35.67 -5.95
CA ASP A 130 5.25 -36.38 -4.67
C ASP A 130 6.39 -35.90 -3.69
N THR A 131 6.73 -34.60 -3.73
CA THR A 131 7.79 -33.96 -2.92
C THR A 131 7.43 -33.72 -1.44
N LEU A 132 6.19 -33.99 -1.01
CA LEU A 132 5.74 -33.77 0.36
C LEU A 132 6.60 -34.52 1.38
N MET A 133 7.42 -33.76 2.13
CA MET A 133 8.21 -34.23 3.25
C MET A 133 7.88 -33.42 4.49
N PHE A 134 7.85 -34.07 5.65
CA PHE A 134 7.47 -33.46 6.92
C PHE A 134 8.30 -34.11 8.03
N GLU A 135 9.24 -33.38 8.64
CA GLU A 135 10.09 -33.92 9.70
C GLU A 135 9.28 -34.20 10.97
N SER A 136 9.59 -35.27 11.72
CA SER A 136 8.88 -35.58 12.96
C SER A 136 9.46 -34.88 14.19
N PHE A 137 8.59 -34.19 14.93
CA PHE A 137 8.94 -33.46 16.14
C PHE A 137 9.27 -34.35 17.35
N GLU A 138 8.83 -35.62 17.38
CA GLU A 138 9.08 -36.54 18.52
C GLU A 138 10.17 -37.61 18.28
N GLU A 139 10.26 -38.18 17.07
CA GLU A 139 11.11 -39.35 16.81
C GLU A 139 12.63 -39.08 16.89
N LEU A 140 13.07 -37.84 16.63
CA LEU A 140 14.49 -37.39 16.63
C LEU A 140 15.25 -37.70 17.94
N LEU A 141 14.54 -37.89 19.06
CA LEU A 141 15.16 -38.20 20.36
C LEU A 141 15.66 -39.65 20.49
N LYS A 142 15.43 -40.51 19.48
CA LYS A 142 15.77 -41.95 19.50
C LYS A 142 17.06 -42.32 18.77
N LEU A 143 17.79 -41.35 18.22
CA LEU A 143 18.79 -41.59 17.18
C LEU A 143 20.13 -42.18 17.68
N ASP A 144 20.46 -43.38 17.19
CA ASP A 144 21.83 -43.88 17.11
C ASP A 144 22.50 -43.30 15.86
N THR A 145 23.37 -42.31 16.05
CA THR A 145 24.03 -41.54 14.98
C THR A 145 24.98 -42.36 14.09
N THR A 146 25.14 -43.67 14.34
CA THR A 146 26.06 -44.54 13.62
C THR A 146 25.44 -45.39 12.50
N LYS A 147 24.10 -45.37 12.29
CA LYS A 147 23.42 -46.36 11.44
C LYS A 147 22.66 -45.88 10.21
N ASP A 148 21.88 -44.79 10.29
CA ASP A 148 20.73 -44.66 9.38
C ASP A 148 21.00 -43.90 8.06
N LYS A 149 20.71 -44.59 6.94
CA LYS A 149 20.79 -44.05 5.57
C LYS A 149 19.59 -43.15 5.22
N ILE A 150 19.58 -41.91 5.72
CA ILE A 150 18.69 -40.86 5.17
C ILE A 150 19.04 -40.60 3.68
N ASN A 151 20.32 -40.74 3.35
CA ASN A 151 20.99 -39.97 2.30
C ASN A 151 20.88 -40.54 0.87
N GLU A 152 20.37 -41.77 0.69
CA GLU A 152 20.34 -42.49 -0.59
C GLU A 152 18.93 -42.83 -1.10
N ASP A 153 17.99 -43.21 -0.24
CA ASP A 153 16.65 -43.64 -0.69
C ASP A 153 15.56 -42.58 -0.48
N CYS A 154 15.47 -41.98 0.72
CA CYS A 154 14.41 -41.02 1.06
C CYS A 154 14.55 -39.66 0.33
N LEU A 155 15.79 -39.20 0.11
CA LEU A 155 16.08 -37.85 -0.39
C LEU A 155 16.61 -37.80 -1.82
N ALA A 156 16.75 -38.94 -2.51
CA ALA A 156 17.28 -38.99 -3.88
C ALA A 156 16.52 -38.09 -4.85
N TYR A 157 15.19 -38.03 -4.69
CA TYR A 157 14.35 -37.23 -5.58
C TYR A 157 14.39 -35.73 -5.26
N LEU A 158 14.40 -35.35 -3.98
CA LEU A 158 14.60 -33.94 -3.59
C LEU A 158 15.97 -33.43 -4.06
N LYS A 159 17.02 -34.27 -4.05
CA LYS A 159 18.35 -33.92 -4.60
C LYS A 159 18.44 -33.75 -6.11
N SER A 160 17.37 -34.06 -6.85
CA SER A 160 17.23 -33.76 -8.28
C SER A 160 16.28 -32.60 -8.57
N GLU A 161 15.69 -31.99 -7.54
CA GLU A 161 14.57 -31.02 -7.64
C GLU A 161 14.74 -29.82 -6.69
N VAL A 162 15.79 -29.81 -5.86
CA VAL A 162 16.20 -28.73 -4.95
C VAL A 162 17.73 -28.80 -4.86
N ASP A 163 18.40 -27.65 -4.83
CA ASP A 163 19.86 -27.60 -4.84
C ASP A 163 20.50 -28.24 -3.58
N ASN A 164 21.73 -28.76 -3.72
CA ASN A 164 22.40 -29.46 -2.62
C ASN A 164 22.83 -28.53 -1.46
N GLN A 165 23.02 -27.23 -1.68
CA GLN A 165 23.37 -26.27 -0.63
C GLN A 165 22.16 -25.97 0.26
N THR A 166 20.98 -25.75 -0.33
CA THR A 166 19.71 -25.63 0.40
C THR A 166 19.39 -26.92 1.17
N LEU A 167 19.57 -28.10 0.56
CA LEU A 167 19.37 -29.38 1.25
C LEU A 167 20.41 -29.64 2.35
N GLU A 168 21.67 -29.23 2.19
CA GLU A 168 22.69 -29.29 3.26
C GLU A 168 22.40 -28.30 4.39
N TYR A 169 21.91 -27.09 4.09
CA TYR A 169 21.54 -26.06 5.07
C TYR A 169 20.39 -26.54 5.96
N LEU A 170 19.28 -26.98 5.34
CA LEU A 170 18.05 -27.38 6.03
C LEU A 170 18.23 -28.72 6.76
N PHE A 171 18.72 -29.73 6.04
CA PHE A 171 18.72 -31.13 6.53
C PHE A 171 20.10 -31.60 7.03
N GLY A 172 21.13 -30.73 7.02
CA GLY A 172 22.43 -30.97 7.67
C GLY A 172 23.20 -32.18 7.15
N LEU A 173 23.05 -32.50 5.87
CA LEU A 173 23.43 -33.77 5.26
C LEU A 173 24.95 -33.88 5.00
N ASN A 174 25.70 -34.31 6.02
CA ASN A 174 27.12 -34.72 5.91
C ASN A 174 28.10 -33.70 5.28
N GLN A 175 28.55 -32.74 6.11
CA GLN A 175 29.65 -31.83 5.78
C GLN A 175 30.90 -32.52 5.19
N ARG A 176 31.17 -32.29 3.90
CA ARG A 176 32.48 -31.83 3.36
C ARG A 176 32.40 -31.70 1.84
N ILE A 177 32.22 -30.47 1.36
CA ILE A 177 32.47 -30.15 -0.05
C ILE A 177 33.98 -30.19 -0.28
N TYR A 178 34.41 -31.09 -1.18
CA TYR A 178 35.79 -31.16 -1.65
C TYR A 178 35.92 -30.35 -2.94
N LEU A 179 36.54 -29.18 -2.85
CA LEU A 179 36.99 -28.46 -4.04
C LEU A 179 38.14 -29.25 -4.68
N GLY A 180 38.21 -29.23 -6.02
CA GLY A 180 38.99 -30.17 -6.83
C GLY A 180 40.52 -30.04 -6.75
N ASP A 181 41.04 -29.20 -5.86
CA ASP A 181 42.45 -28.92 -5.65
C ASP A 181 43.04 -29.58 -4.37
N GLY A 182 42.18 -30.23 -3.56
CA GLY A 182 42.55 -30.87 -2.31
C GLY A 182 42.37 -29.99 -1.06
N ASN A 183 41.93 -28.74 -1.21
CA ASN A 183 41.57 -27.88 -0.09
C ASN A 183 40.08 -28.07 0.26
N SER A 184 39.79 -28.75 1.37
CA SER A 184 38.42 -28.84 1.90
C SER A 184 38.04 -27.50 2.55
N MET A 185 37.26 -26.67 1.85
CA MET A 185 36.66 -25.49 2.46
C MET A 185 35.50 -25.92 3.36
N LEU A 186 35.68 -25.78 4.68
CA LEU A 186 34.55 -25.85 5.59
C LEU A 186 33.69 -24.60 5.38
N LEU A 187 32.49 -24.78 4.83
CA LEU A 187 31.38 -23.89 5.14
C LEU A 187 31.17 -23.96 6.66
N GLU A 188 31.72 -22.98 7.38
CA GLU A 188 31.48 -22.76 8.80
C GLU A 188 30.05 -22.21 9.01
N ASN A 189 29.04 -22.94 8.54
CA ASN A 189 27.64 -22.60 8.77
C ASN A 189 27.41 -22.52 10.28
N SER A 190 27.24 -21.29 10.74
CA SER A 190 26.82 -20.87 12.06
C SER A 190 25.72 -21.76 12.60
N MET A 191 24.69 -22.03 11.80
CA MET A 191 23.55 -22.87 12.19
C MET A 191 23.94 -24.33 12.47
N VAL A 192 24.84 -24.95 11.70
CA VAL A 192 25.32 -26.32 11.99
C VAL A 192 26.26 -26.33 13.20
N LYS A 193 27.03 -25.25 13.41
CA LYS A 193 27.89 -25.03 14.57
C LYS A 193 27.04 -24.82 15.84
N GLN A 194 25.93 -24.08 15.72
CA GLN A 194 24.89 -23.93 16.74
C GLN A 194 24.22 -25.28 17.02
N ILE A 195 23.63 -25.98 16.03
CA ILE A 195 22.96 -27.28 16.20
C ILE A 195 23.83 -28.31 16.96
N ARG A 196 25.14 -28.32 16.71
CA ARG A 196 26.09 -29.19 17.44
C ARG A 196 26.43 -28.70 18.85
N GLN A 197 26.35 -27.40 19.13
CA GLN A 197 26.45 -26.84 20.48
C GLN A 197 25.12 -26.94 21.25
N THR A 198 23.98 -26.86 20.56
CA THR A 198 22.61 -26.92 21.09
C THR A 198 22.06 -28.34 21.22
N GLN A 199 22.90 -29.38 21.10
CA GLN A 199 22.67 -30.64 21.85
C GLN A 199 22.62 -30.39 23.39
N THR A 200 22.90 -29.17 23.84
CA THR A 200 22.67 -28.68 25.22
C THR A 200 21.38 -27.85 25.41
N SER A 201 20.58 -27.53 24.37
CA SER A 201 19.32 -26.77 24.53
C SER A 201 18.13 -27.45 23.84
N ASN A 202 17.09 -27.73 24.64
CA ASN A 202 15.95 -28.57 24.24
C ASN A 202 14.96 -27.91 23.24
N TYR A 203 15.23 -26.68 22.80
CA TYR A 203 14.27 -25.83 22.08
C TYR A 203 14.44 -25.79 20.56
N LEU A 204 15.62 -26.13 20.03
CA LEU A 204 15.86 -26.21 18.57
C LEU A 204 15.77 -27.65 18.08
N LYS A 205 14.56 -28.21 18.11
CA LYS A 205 14.25 -29.47 17.40
C LYS A 205 14.26 -29.25 15.89
N ARG A 206 14.45 -30.31 15.11
CA ARG A 206 14.07 -30.30 13.70
C ARG A 206 12.58 -30.56 13.56
N GLU A 207 11.94 -29.86 12.65
CA GLU A 207 10.50 -29.92 12.40
C GLU A 207 10.11 -29.33 11.04
N GLY A 208 11.05 -29.21 10.10
CA GLY A 208 10.81 -28.58 8.81
C GLY A 208 9.92 -29.41 7.89
N PHE A 209 9.40 -28.76 6.85
CA PHE A 209 8.60 -29.43 5.82
C PHE A 209 8.86 -28.87 4.42
N VAL A 210 8.61 -29.71 3.41
CA VAL A 210 8.69 -29.40 1.99
C VAL A 210 7.38 -29.83 1.34
N ILE A 211 6.82 -29.01 0.45
CA ILE A 211 5.71 -29.39 -0.41
C ILE A 211 5.77 -28.58 -1.72
N GLY A 212 5.66 -29.27 -2.86
CA GLY A 212 5.70 -28.64 -4.17
C GLY A 212 4.35 -28.58 -4.90
N PHE A 213 4.20 -27.58 -5.76
CA PHE A 213 2.97 -27.24 -6.48
C PHE A 213 3.29 -27.07 -7.98
N LYS A 214 2.54 -27.75 -8.85
CA LYS A 214 2.53 -27.44 -10.28
C LYS A 214 1.48 -26.38 -10.55
N VAL A 215 1.88 -25.28 -11.18
CA VAL A 215 1.00 -24.17 -11.60
C VAL A 215 0.97 -24.08 -13.12
N PHE A 216 -0.15 -23.60 -13.67
CA PHE A 216 -0.45 -23.65 -15.10
C PHE A 216 -0.33 -22.28 -15.80
N SER A 217 -0.01 -21.24 -15.03
CA SER A 217 0.49 -19.97 -15.52
C SER A 217 2.00 -19.92 -15.70
N LYS A 218 2.42 -19.34 -16.84
CA LYS A 218 3.82 -19.07 -17.22
C LYS A 218 4.46 -17.98 -16.34
N ASP A 219 3.69 -16.93 -16.06
CA ASP A 219 4.17 -15.66 -15.52
C ASP A 219 3.74 -15.54 -14.05
N LEU A 220 4.73 -15.46 -13.15
CA LEU A 220 4.53 -15.53 -11.70
C LEU A 220 4.94 -14.22 -11.02
N PHE A 221 4.20 -13.83 -9.99
CA PHE A 221 4.33 -12.54 -9.30
C PHE A 221 4.18 -12.69 -7.78
N GLY A 222 4.62 -11.67 -7.05
CA GLY A 222 4.56 -11.60 -5.59
C GLY A 222 5.92 -11.82 -4.94
N LEU A 223 5.92 -12.62 -3.87
CA LEU A 223 7.05 -12.85 -2.96
C LEU A 223 7.79 -11.58 -2.50
N PRO A 224 7.10 -10.56 -1.95
CA PRO A 224 7.78 -9.41 -1.37
C PRO A 224 8.39 -9.75 0.02
N GLU A 225 9.38 -9.00 0.48
CA GLU A 225 9.98 -7.83 -0.17
C GLU A 225 11.30 -8.16 -0.87
N ARG A 226 11.41 -7.78 -2.16
CA ARG A 226 12.58 -8.03 -3.00
C ARG A 226 12.94 -6.83 -3.87
N SER A 227 14.23 -6.51 -3.95
CA SER A 227 14.76 -5.43 -4.79
C SER A 227 15.21 -5.97 -6.15
N SER A 228 14.31 -6.68 -6.85
CA SER A 228 14.54 -7.32 -8.14
C SER A 228 13.41 -7.02 -9.13
N GLN A 229 13.24 -7.85 -10.16
CA GLN A 229 12.14 -7.75 -11.14
C GLN A 229 10.75 -7.81 -10.45
N PHE A 230 9.70 -7.28 -11.08
CA PHE A 230 8.31 -7.53 -10.65
C PHE A 230 7.86 -8.94 -11.06
N LEU A 231 8.29 -9.42 -12.23
CA LEU A 231 8.20 -10.83 -12.58
C LEU A 231 9.08 -11.67 -11.63
N LEU A 232 8.69 -12.90 -11.36
CA LEU A 232 9.55 -13.90 -10.68
C LEU A 232 10.37 -14.64 -11.74
N GLU A 233 11.67 -14.70 -11.52
CA GLU A 233 12.60 -15.51 -12.30
C GLU A 233 12.56 -16.96 -11.81
N ASN A 234 13.07 -17.89 -12.60
CA ASN A 234 13.31 -19.25 -12.11
C ASN A 234 14.52 -19.26 -11.16
N THR A 235 14.61 -20.30 -10.33
CA THR A 235 15.75 -20.60 -9.45
C THR A 235 16.53 -21.85 -9.90
N ASP A 236 16.25 -22.39 -11.09
CA ASP A 236 16.99 -23.54 -11.67
C ASP A 236 18.54 -23.38 -11.62
N ASP A 237 19.03 -22.14 -11.79
CA ASP A 237 20.45 -21.74 -11.79
C ASP A 237 20.83 -20.76 -10.64
N GLN A 238 19.95 -20.49 -9.65
CA GLN A 238 20.22 -19.51 -8.57
C GLN A 238 19.60 -19.87 -7.21
N GLU A 239 20.08 -19.26 -6.12
CA GLU A 239 19.61 -19.56 -4.75
C GLU A 239 18.08 -19.39 -4.59
N PRO A 240 17.37 -20.30 -3.90
CA PRO A 240 15.93 -20.19 -3.66
C PRO A 240 15.50 -18.89 -2.94
N TYR A 241 14.31 -18.40 -3.31
CA TYR A 241 13.72 -17.19 -2.76
C TYR A 241 13.39 -17.31 -1.27
N ARG A 242 13.92 -16.41 -0.42
CA ARG A 242 13.74 -16.41 1.04
C ARG A 242 13.00 -15.15 1.51
N PHE A 243 11.75 -15.27 1.95
CA PHE A 243 10.88 -14.10 2.19
C PHE A 243 9.94 -14.22 3.39
N SER A 244 9.44 -13.05 3.82
CA SER A 244 8.53 -12.89 4.95
C SER A 244 7.05 -12.92 4.57
N LEU A 245 6.68 -12.65 3.32
CA LEU A 245 5.30 -12.70 2.83
C LEU A 245 5.21 -13.73 1.68
N PRO A 246 5.06 -15.03 1.99
CA PRO A 246 5.03 -16.10 0.99
C PRO A 246 3.67 -16.19 0.27
N TYR A 247 3.44 -15.22 -0.61
CA TYR A 247 2.33 -15.18 -1.58
C TYR A 247 2.88 -15.24 -3.01
N ILE A 248 2.39 -16.21 -3.79
CA ILE A 248 2.69 -16.33 -5.22
C ILE A 248 1.37 -16.28 -5.97
N THR A 249 1.29 -15.48 -7.03
CA THR A 249 0.20 -15.54 -7.99
C THR A 249 0.73 -15.75 -9.40
N GLY A 250 0.14 -16.69 -10.12
CA GLY A 250 0.32 -16.87 -11.54
C GLY A 250 -0.72 -16.08 -12.32
N HIS A 251 -0.30 -15.55 -13.47
CA HIS A 251 -1.19 -14.93 -14.45
C HIS A 251 -1.13 -15.66 -15.80
N SER A 252 -2.31 -15.93 -16.35
CA SER A 252 -2.51 -16.42 -17.70
C SER A 252 -3.57 -15.61 -18.43
N LYS A 253 -3.48 -15.60 -19.76
CA LYS A 253 -4.51 -15.05 -20.66
C LYS A 253 -5.93 -15.52 -20.33
N ASP A 254 -6.07 -16.72 -19.76
CA ASP A 254 -7.35 -17.38 -19.55
C ASP A 254 -7.72 -17.67 -18.08
N HIS A 255 -6.81 -17.50 -17.12
CA HIS A 255 -7.04 -17.67 -15.69
C HIS A 255 -5.97 -16.97 -14.85
N ASP A 256 -6.25 -16.75 -13.56
CA ASP A 256 -5.23 -16.41 -12.54
C ASP A 256 -5.40 -17.38 -11.37
N GLU A 257 -4.29 -17.86 -10.82
CA GLU A 257 -4.22 -18.78 -9.69
C GLU A 257 -3.18 -18.34 -8.65
N SER A 258 -3.38 -18.66 -7.37
CA SER A 258 -2.45 -18.21 -6.32
C SER A 258 -2.33 -19.18 -5.16
N ILE A 259 -1.13 -19.18 -4.58
CA ILE A 259 -0.75 -19.98 -3.41
C ILE A 259 -0.36 -19.00 -2.29
N MET A 260 -1.03 -19.12 -1.15
CA MET A 260 -0.78 -18.31 0.05
C MET A 260 -0.39 -19.22 1.20
N LEU A 261 0.86 -19.15 1.65
CA LEU A 261 1.36 -19.92 2.80
C LEU A 261 1.11 -19.14 4.09
N TYR A 262 0.46 -19.76 5.08
CA TYR A 262 0.07 -19.11 6.33
C TYR A 262 0.93 -19.56 7.50
N ASN A 263 2.24 -19.38 7.35
CA ASN A 263 3.25 -19.72 8.35
C ASN A 263 4.20 -18.51 8.58
N ALA A 264 4.58 -18.26 9.83
CA ALA A 264 5.40 -17.12 10.25
C ALA A 264 6.89 -17.48 10.44
N ALA A 265 7.25 -18.75 10.27
CA ALA A 265 8.62 -19.21 10.28
C ALA A 265 9.36 -18.81 9.00
N GLU A 266 10.66 -19.09 8.98
CA GLU A 266 11.50 -18.87 7.80
C GLU A 266 11.09 -19.83 6.67
N THR A 267 10.87 -19.27 5.46
CA THR A 267 10.37 -19.98 4.29
C THR A 267 11.24 -19.67 3.06
N TRP A 268 11.58 -20.73 2.33
CA TRP A 268 12.30 -20.72 1.05
C TRP A 268 11.39 -21.25 -0.05
N ILE A 269 11.53 -20.70 -1.26
CA ILE A 269 10.68 -21.01 -2.40
C ILE A 269 11.55 -21.18 -3.65
N ASP A 270 11.51 -22.39 -4.20
CA ASP A 270 12.11 -22.76 -5.48
C ASP A 270 11.07 -22.61 -6.59
N ILE A 271 11.45 -22.12 -7.78
CA ILE A 271 10.62 -21.98 -8.98
C ILE A 271 11.39 -22.56 -10.18
N LEU A 272 10.93 -23.71 -10.68
CA LEU A 272 11.63 -24.50 -11.69
C LEU A 272 10.86 -24.53 -13.03
N GLU A 273 11.60 -24.61 -14.13
CA GLU A 273 11.02 -24.91 -15.46
C GLU A 273 10.59 -26.38 -15.52
N LEU A 274 9.40 -26.67 -16.04
CA LEU A 274 8.99 -28.04 -16.36
C LEU A 274 9.31 -28.37 -17.81
N ASP A 275 10.52 -28.92 -18.01
CA ASP A 275 10.99 -29.73 -19.16
C ASP A 275 10.60 -29.21 -20.56
N GLU A 276 11.55 -28.65 -21.32
CA GLU A 276 11.35 -27.87 -22.58
C GLU A 276 10.44 -28.54 -23.65
N THR A 277 10.22 -29.85 -23.55
CA THR A 277 9.31 -30.60 -24.44
C THR A 277 7.83 -30.45 -24.12
N ASP A 278 7.45 -30.02 -22.90
CA ASP A 278 6.06 -29.72 -22.54
C ASP A 278 5.67 -28.31 -22.99
N SER A 279 5.03 -28.24 -24.17
CA SER A 279 4.57 -27.00 -24.80
C SER A 279 3.62 -26.10 -23.97
N SER A 280 3.18 -26.54 -22.80
CA SER A 280 2.29 -25.80 -21.89
C SER A 280 2.98 -24.69 -21.08
N LYS A 281 4.32 -24.74 -20.89
CA LYS A 281 5.09 -23.77 -20.08
C LYS A 281 4.66 -23.67 -18.60
N ASN A 282 4.19 -24.78 -18.03
CA ASN A 282 3.89 -24.88 -16.60
C ASN A 282 5.16 -24.61 -15.75
N LYS A 283 4.97 -24.08 -14.54
CA LYS A 283 6.06 -23.93 -13.55
C LYS A 283 5.88 -24.92 -12.40
N TYR A 284 6.98 -25.30 -11.76
CA TYR A 284 6.94 -26.08 -10.52
C TYR A 284 7.52 -25.27 -9.37
N ILE A 285 6.76 -25.15 -8.28
CA ILE A 285 7.10 -24.33 -7.12
C ILE A 285 7.34 -25.26 -5.95
N ASN A 286 8.56 -25.38 -5.42
CA ASN A 286 8.82 -26.06 -4.15
C ASN A 286 8.78 -25.05 -3.01
N VAL A 287 7.91 -25.26 -2.03
CA VAL A 287 7.89 -24.49 -0.78
C VAL A 287 8.57 -25.29 0.31
N ILE A 288 9.48 -24.64 1.04
CA ILE A 288 10.23 -25.22 2.15
C ILE A 288 10.13 -24.28 3.37
N THR A 289 9.90 -24.80 4.57
CA THR A 289 9.74 -23.96 5.79
C THR A 289 10.41 -24.61 7.01
N GLU A 290 10.99 -23.80 7.89
CA GLU A 290 11.77 -24.27 9.04
C GLU A 290 10.93 -24.97 10.12
N SER A 291 9.74 -24.47 10.45
CA SER A 291 8.96 -24.95 11.59
C SER A 291 7.45 -24.60 11.56
N GLY A 292 6.74 -24.95 12.62
CA GLY A 292 5.32 -24.64 12.78
C GLY A 292 4.40 -25.63 12.04
N GLN A 293 3.23 -25.17 11.62
CA GLN A 293 2.23 -25.97 10.92
C GLN A 293 2.26 -25.73 9.40
N LEU A 294 2.05 -26.77 8.58
CA LEU A 294 1.88 -26.61 7.14
C LEU A 294 0.43 -26.20 6.85
N GLU A 295 0.21 -24.90 6.72
CA GLU A 295 -1.08 -24.31 6.33
C GLU A 295 -0.94 -23.46 5.06
N PHE A 296 -1.80 -23.70 4.08
CA PHE A 296 -1.86 -22.91 2.85
C PHE A 296 -3.28 -22.77 2.30
N PHE A 297 -3.48 -21.74 1.49
CA PHE A 297 -4.69 -21.49 0.74
C PHE A 297 -4.41 -21.57 -0.77
N LEU A 298 -5.34 -22.18 -1.50
CA LEU A 298 -5.40 -22.06 -2.96
C LEU A 298 -6.59 -21.16 -3.32
N ILE A 299 -6.33 -20.15 -4.15
CA ILE A 299 -7.33 -19.24 -4.69
C ILE A 299 -7.13 -19.10 -6.21
N GLY A 300 -8.17 -18.67 -6.92
CA GLY A 300 -8.10 -18.51 -8.36
C GLY A 300 -9.41 -18.09 -9.00
N SER A 301 -9.35 -17.75 -10.28
CA SER A 301 -10.48 -17.40 -11.12
C SER A 301 -10.18 -17.73 -12.58
N ALA A 302 -11.19 -18.17 -13.33
CA ALA A 302 -11.17 -18.30 -14.78
C ALA A 302 -12.32 -17.50 -15.44
N SER A 303 -12.87 -16.53 -14.72
CA SER A 303 -13.99 -15.70 -15.18
C SER A 303 -13.65 -14.94 -16.46
N LYS A 304 -14.65 -14.81 -17.34
CA LYS A 304 -14.57 -14.05 -18.60
C LYS A 304 -15.36 -12.73 -18.55
N ASP A 305 -15.74 -12.29 -17.34
CA ASP A 305 -16.40 -11.00 -17.16
C ASP A 305 -15.43 -9.82 -17.32
N ARG A 306 -15.96 -8.65 -17.71
CA ARG A 306 -15.19 -7.43 -17.94
C ARG A 306 -14.94 -6.57 -16.69
N ILE A 307 -15.75 -6.72 -15.65
CA ILE A 307 -15.68 -5.94 -14.41
C ILE A 307 -14.96 -6.75 -13.33
N HIS A 308 -15.16 -8.07 -13.33
CA HIS A 308 -14.59 -9.05 -12.42
C HIS A 308 -13.57 -9.94 -13.16
N THR A 309 -12.53 -9.32 -13.70
CA THR A 309 -11.40 -10.02 -14.35
C THR A 309 -10.69 -10.96 -13.37
N PRO A 310 -10.02 -12.03 -13.85
CA PRO A 310 -9.36 -12.99 -12.95
C PRO A 310 -8.34 -12.41 -11.95
N PRO A 311 -7.42 -11.50 -12.31
CA PRO A 311 -6.47 -10.91 -11.33
C PRO A 311 -7.20 -10.14 -10.23
N LYS A 312 -8.26 -9.40 -10.62
CA LYS A 312 -9.09 -8.61 -9.72
C LYS A 312 -9.97 -9.47 -8.81
N ARG A 313 -10.43 -10.64 -9.28
CA ARG A 313 -11.10 -11.65 -8.43
C ARG A 313 -10.10 -12.25 -7.44
N VAL A 314 -8.93 -12.70 -7.89
CA VAL A 314 -7.84 -13.22 -7.06
C VAL A 314 -7.43 -12.23 -5.96
N SER A 315 -7.20 -10.96 -6.29
CA SER A 315 -6.88 -9.90 -5.33
C SER A 315 -7.97 -9.73 -4.25
N ASN A 316 -9.24 -9.84 -4.63
CA ASN A 316 -10.36 -9.84 -3.67
C ASN A 316 -10.43 -11.11 -2.82
N LEU A 317 -10.06 -12.29 -3.34
CA LEU A 317 -9.97 -13.52 -2.56
C LEU A 317 -8.82 -13.44 -1.53
N LEU A 318 -7.66 -12.91 -1.91
CA LEU A 318 -6.57 -12.61 -0.97
C LEU A 318 -7.03 -11.64 0.13
N ALA A 319 -7.71 -10.54 -0.24
CA ALA A 319 -8.27 -9.58 0.72
C ALA A 319 -9.40 -10.18 1.59
N THR A 320 -10.05 -11.27 1.17
CA THR A 320 -11.04 -12.02 1.96
C THR A 320 -10.38 -12.94 3.00
N ILE A 321 -9.16 -13.41 2.77
CA ILE A 321 -8.39 -14.27 3.71
C ILE A 321 -7.51 -13.41 4.64
N ALA A 322 -6.77 -12.45 4.08
CA ALA A 322 -5.84 -11.60 4.82
C ALA A 322 -6.49 -10.30 5.35
N GLY A 323 -7.71 -9.99 4.94
CA GLY A 323 -8.45 -8.78 5.29
C GLY A 323 -8.17 -7.57 4.38
N TYR A 324 -9.17 -6.72 4.19
CA TYR A 324 -9.08 -5.50 3.37
C TYR A 324 -8.26 -4.39 4.05
N PRO A 325 -7.56 -3.53 3.29
CA PRO A 325 -6.93 -2.33 3.83
C PRO A 325 -7.97 -1.38 4.42
N ASN A 326 -7.65 -0.74 5.55
CA ASN A 326 -8.52 0.32 6.09
C ASN A 326 -8.35 1.61 5.28
N LEU A 327 -9.44 2.35 5.10
CA LEU A 327 -9.44 3.63 4.39
C LEU A 327 -8.52 4.63 5.14
N PRO A 328 -7.43 5.13 4.54
CA PRO A 328 -6.47 5.97 5.25
C PRO A 328 -7.06 7.33 5.64
N PRO A 329 -6.50 8.01 6.67
CA PRO A 329 -6.75 9.43 6.88
C PRO A 329 -6.30 10.25 5.67
N ARG A 330 -7.08 11.27 5.29
CA ARG A 330 -6.84 12.08 4.07
C ARG A 330 -5.48 12.76 4.06
N PHE A 331 -4.95 13.17 5.21
CA PHE A 331 -3.62 13.78 5.29
C PHE A 331 -2.50 12.80 4.92
N SER A 332 -2.72 11.48 5.05
CA SER A 332 -1.68 10.45 4.86
C SER A 332 -1.52 9.93 3.43
N ILE A 333 -2.34 10.47 2.51
CA ILE A 333 -2.13 10.41 1.06
C ILE A 333 -1.63 11.76 0.51
N GLY A 334 -1.25 12.69 1.39
CA GLY A 334 -0.59 13.94 1.04
C GLY A 334 0.93 13.76 0.93
N PHE A 335 1.66 14.88 0.90
CA PHE A 335 3.13 14.83 0.96
C PHE A 335 3.61 14.76 2.42
N HIS A 336 4.54 13.84 2.69
CA HIS A 336 5.20 13.65 3.98
C HIS A 336 6.67 14.12 3.90
N TYR A 337 7.09 15.02 4.81
CA TYR A 337 8.49 15.44 4.94
C TYR A 337 9.15 14.79 6.16
N SER A 338 10.11 13.90 5.92
CA SER A 338 10.93 13.21 6.93
C SER A 338 12.41 13.47 6.71
N LYS A 339 13.19 13.32 7.79
CA LYS A 339 14.65 13.46 7.75
C LYS A 339 15.32 12.92 9.01
N TRP A 340 16.38 12.13 8.85
CA TRP A 340 17.24 11.72 9.96
C TRP A 340 18.29 12.80 10.25
N GLU A 341 18.00 13.74 11.17
CA GLU A 341 18.98 14.75 11.58
C GLU A 341 19.23 14.81 13.10
N LYS A 342 20.51 14.89 13.49
CA LYS A 342 20.94 15.00 14.90
C LYS A 342 20.45 16.27 15.61
N GLU A 343 20.00 17.26 14.85
CA GLU A 343 19.54 18.57 15.33
C GLU A 343 18.00 18.67 15.46
N THR A 344 17.32 17.51 15.37
CA THR A 344 15.86 17.37 15.53
C THR A 344 15.37 18.08 16.79
N SER A 345 14.46 19.04 16.60
CA SER A 345 13.98 19.95 17.64
C SER A 345 12.61 20.54 17.31
N ALA A 346 11.91 21.04 18.32
CA ALA A 346 10.66 21.77 18.14
C ALA A 346 10.84 23.04 17.28
N TYR A 347 12.03 23.67 17.34
CA TYR A 347 12.40 24.78 16.47
C TYR A 347 12.48 24.35 14.99
N ARG A 348 13.15 23.22 14.68
CA ARG A 348 13.23 22.68 13.32
C ARG A 348 11.85 22.44 12.72
N LEU A 349 10.88 21.90 13.48
CA LEU A 349 9.50 21.74 13.01
C LEU A 349 8.88 23.06 12.55
N VAL A 350 9.01 24.14 13.34
CA VAL A 350 8.50 25.48 12.98
C VAL A 350 9.24 26.05 11.76
N GLU A 351 10.56 25.87 11.70
CA GLU A 351 11.39 26.32 10.58
C GLU A 351 11.00 25.64 9.26
N TYR A 352 10.83 24.31 9.25
CA TYR A 352 10.37 23.58 8.07
C TYR A 352 8.92 23.93 7.70
N ASN A 353 8.01 24.03 8.69
CA ASN A 353 6.62 24.47 8.48
C ASN A 353 6.55 25.81 7.73
N GLN A 354 7.39 26.77 8.13
CA GLN A 354 7.49 28.09 7.48
C GLN A 354 8.22 28.03 6.12
N LYS A 355 9.24 27.18 5.93
CA LYS A 355 9.91 27.00 4.62
C LYS A 355 8.96 26.49 3.55
N PHE A 356 8.11 25.51 3.87
CA PHE A 356 7.11 24.99 2.94
C PHE A 356 6.06 26.07 2.56
N GLU A 357 5.59 26.84 3.55
CA GLU A 357 4.69 27.96 3.32
C GLU A 357 5.32 29.05 2.44
N ASN A 358 6.54 29.49 2.75
CA ASN A 358 7.28 30.48 1.96
C ASN A 358 7.62 29.98 0.54
N ALA A 359 7.67 28.67 0.32
CA ALA A 359 7.89 28.05 -1.00
C ALA A 359 6.59 27.83 -1.79
N GLY A 360 5.41 27.95 -1.15
CA GLY A 360 4.13 27.63 -1.76
C GLY A 360 3.92 26.12 -2.03
N ILE A 361 4.71 25.25 -1.40
CA ILE A 361 4.67 23.80 -1.58
C ILE A 361 3.81 23.19 -0.46
N PRO A 362 2.73 22.44 -0.77
CA PRO A 362 1.94 21.77 0.24
C PRO A 362 2.73 20.61 0.86
N VAL A 363 2.52 20.40 2.16
CA VAL A 363 3.00 19.24 2.91
C VAL A 363 1.96 18.99 4.01
N ASP A 364 1.58 17.73 4.24
CA ASP A 364 0.57 17.38 5.23
C ASP A 364 1.19 16.90 6.54
N VAL A 365 2.37 16.27 6.49
CA VAL A 365 3.00 15.64 7.65
C VAL A 365 4.49 15.98 7.78
N LEU A 366 4.91 16.33 9.00
CA LEU A 366 6.32 16.52 9.38
C LEU A 366 6.74 15.42 10.38
N TRP A 367 7.89 14.79 10.16
CA TRP A 367 8.30 13.60 10.92
C TRP A 367 9.39 13.89 11.95
N LEU A 368 9.42 13.08 13.00
CA LEU A 368 10.37 13.11 14.11
C LEU A 368 11.01 11.73 14.29
N ASP A 369 12.22 11.60 13.75
CA ASP A 369 13.09 10.44 13.87
C ASP A 369 13.68 10.31 15.31
N ILE A 370 14.43 9.24 15.59
CA ILE A 370 14.94 8.81 16.90
C ILE A 370 15.57 9.94 17.73
N PRO A 371 16.34 10.91 17.15
CA PRO A 371 16.93 12.01 17.92
C PRO A 371 15.92 12.94 18.63
N HIS A 372 14.61 12.83 18.37
CA HIS A 372 13.58 13.53 19.16
C HIS A 372 13.47 13.01 20.61
N THR A 373 13.89 11.76 20.86
CA THR A 373 13.70 11.06 22.13
C THR A 373 14.72 11.46 23.21
N ASN A 374 14.38 11.27 24.50
CA ASN A 374 15.31 11.54 25.61
C ASN A 374 16.37 10.44 25.75
N GLY A 375 17.38 10.46 24.87
CA GLY A 375 18.49 9.51 24.87
C GLY A 375 18.09 8.11 24.40
N ASN A 376 17.36 8.05 23.28
CA ASN A 376 16.88 6.83 22.62
C ASN A 376 15.91 6.03 23.54
N ARG A 377 15.09 6.76 24.29
CA ARG A 377 13.98 6.24 25.12
C ARG A 377 12.66 6.64 24.48
N TYR A 378 11.98 5.70 23.82
CA TYR A 378 10.69 5.93 23.16
C TYR A 378 9.61 6.44 24.12
N PHE A 379 8.52 7.00 23.58
CA PHE A 379 7.44 7.66 24.34
C PHE A 379 7.92 8.86 25.21
N THR A 380 9.11 9.39 24.95
CA THR A 380 9.65 10.60 25.60
C THR A 380 10.15 11.59 24.57
N PHE A 381 10.15 12.88 24.94
CA PHE A 381 10.80 13.94 24.16
C PHE A 381 12.07 14.42 24.88
N ASN A 382 13.11 14.73 24.12
CA ASN A 382 14.35 15.30 24.65
C ASN A 382 14.08 16.70 25.24
N PRO A 383 14.23 16.91 26.57
CA PRO A 383 13.81 18.15 27.22
C PRO A 383 14.62 19.39 26.80
N PHE A 384 15.79 19.21 26.17
CA PHE A 384 16.64 20.30 25.69
C PHE A 384 16.28 20.79 24.28
N THR A 385 15.73 19.92 23.42
CA THR A 385 15.32 20.27 22.05
C THR A 385 13.79 20.31 21.85
N PHE A 386 13.04 19.75 22.81
CA PHE A 386 11.58 19.73 22.89
C PHE A 386 11.12 20.05 24.31
N SER A 387 11.33 21.30 24.74
CA SER A 387 10.67 21.79 25.96
C SER A 387 9.16 21.71 25.78
N GLN A 388 8.39 21.50 26.87
CA GLN A 388 6.92 21.45 26.80
C GLN A 388 6.32 22.72 26.18
N GLN A 389 6.94 23.89 26.41
CA GLN A 389 6.48 25.15 25.82
C GLN A 389 6.75 25.22 24.31
N ASP A 390 7.89 24.71 23.85
CA ASP A 390 8.30 24.80 22.45
C ASP A 390 7.65 23.71 21.59
N LEU A 391 7.46 22.50 22.14
CA LEU A 391 6.63 21.46 21.54
C LEU A 391 5.19 21.97 21.35
N HIS A 392 4.62 22.65 22.34
CA HIS A 392 3.29 23.26 22.22
C HIS A 392 3.22 24.35 21.13
N LYS A 393 4.23 25.23 21.02
CA LYS A 393 4.34 26.22 19.93
C LYS A 393 4.42 25.54 18.55
N ALA A 394 5.22 24.48 18.42
CA ALA A 394 5.35 23.73 17.18
C ALA A 394 4.02 23.07 16.77
N VAL A 395 3.37 22.40 17.71
CA VAL A 395 2.03 21.81 17.54
C VAL A 395 1.02 22.87 17.08
N GLN A 396 0.93 24.03 17.73
CA GLN A 396 0.06 25.12 17.29
C GLN A 396 0.40 25.64 15.87
N SER A 397 1.70 25.81 15.57
CA SER A 397 2.18 26.27 14.26
C SER A 397 1.77 25.33 13.13
N LEU A 398 1.95 24.01 13.30
CA LEU A 398 1.56 23.00 12.32
C LEU A 398 0.04 22.88 12.19
N ASN A 399 -0.70 22.90 13.31
CA ASN A 399 -2.16 22.80 13.30
C ASN A 399 -2.81 23.96 12.53
N SER A 400 -2.25 25.17 12.63
CA SER A 400 -2.72 26.34 11.87
C SER A 400 -2.66 26.17 10.34
N LYS A 401 -1.91 25.18 9.85
CA LYS A 401 -1.78 24.81 8.43
C LYS A 401 -2.49 23.48 8.10
N GLY A 402 -3.27 22.91 9.03
CA GLY A 402 -3.92 21.61 8.91
C GLY A 402 -2.99 20.40 9.03
N ARG A 403 -1.70 20.62 9.31
CA ARG A 403 -0.64 19.59 9.25
C ARG A 403 -0.69 18.62 10.44
N LYS A 404 0.10 17.55 10.35
CA LYS A 404 0.26 16.49 11.36
C LYS A 404 1.73 16.23 11.66
N ILE A 405 1.97 15.51 12.76
CA ILE A 405 3.31 15.07 13.18
C ILE A 405 3.33 13.53 13.18
N VAL A 406 4.44 12.94 12.74
CA VAL A 406 4.72 11.51 13.00
C VAL A 406 5.94 11.37 13.90
N VAL A 407 5.86 10.50 14.90
CA VAL A 407 6.96 10.16 15.83
C VAL A 407 7.30 8.67 15.76
N ILE A 408 8.59 8.36 15.82
CA ILE A 408 9.09 6.98 15.83
C ILE A 408 8.98 6.33 17.23
N THR A 409 8.55 5.06 17.26
CA THR A 409 8.49 4.20 18.44
C THR A 409 8.80 2.76 18.03
N ASP A 410 9.99 2.27 18.42
CA ASP A 410 10.53 0.97 17.99
C ASP A 410 10.37 -0.08 19.10
N PRO A 411 10.43 -1.40 18.81
CA PRO A 411 10.09 -2.43 19.79
C PRO A 411 11.16 -2.68 20.86
N HIS A 412 12.33 -2.04 20.75
CA HIS A 412 13.48 -2.29 21.59
C HIS A 412 13.56 -1.26 22.74
N ILE A 413 13.22 -1.71 23.94
CA ILE A 413 13.20 -0.88 25.15
C ILE A 413 14.60 -0.85 25.76
N LYS A 414 15.19 0.34 25.88
CA LYS A 414 16.47 0.57 26.57
C LYS A 414 16.48 -0.08 27.95
N VAL A 415 17.50 -0.89 28.25
CA VAL A 415 17.72 -1.49 29.57
C VAL A 415 18.24 -0.41 30.52
N ASP A 416 17.31 0.21 31.25
CA ASP A 416 17.56 1.32 32.17
C ASP A 416 16.54 1.27 33.31
N ARG A 417 17.01 1.23 34.57
CA ARG A 417 16.12 1.10 35.74
C ARG A 417 15.42 2.39 36.13
N ASP A 418 15.89 3.54 35.63
CA ASP A 418 15.27 4.85 35.84
C ASP A 418 14.29 5.21 34.70
N TYR A 419 14.30 4.44 33.61
CA TYR A 419 13.32 4.54 32.53
C TYR A 419 12.03 3.79 32.90
N SER A 420 10.92 4.53 33.05
CA SER A 420 9.63 3.98 33.48
C SER A 420 9.18 2.80 32.64
N ILE A 421 9.24 2.87 31.31
CA ILE A 421 8.69 1.81 30.44
C ILE A 421 9.46 0.47 30.57
N TYR A 422 10.75 0.50 30.89
CA TYR A 422 11.50 -0.71 31.21
C TYR A 422 11.16 -1.23 32.62
N LYS A 423 11.12 -0.32 33.60
CA LYS A 423 10.82 -0.61 35.00
C LYS A 423 9.40 -1.15 35.22
N ASP A 424 8.41 -0.57 34.56
CA ASP A 424 6.99 -0.90 34.70
C ASP A 424 6.70 -2.24 34.00
N GLY A 425 7.32 -2.51 32.84
CA GLY A 425 7.30 -3.84 32.22
C GLY A 425 7.89 -4.92 33.13
N LEU A 426 9.06 -4.67 33.73
CA LEU A 426 9.65 -5.57 34.74
C LEU A 426 8.81 -5.71 36.01
N GLN A 427 7.93 -4.77 36.31
CA GLN A 427 7.03 -4.81 37.46
C GLN A 427 5.79 -5.67 37.16
N ILE A 428 5.20 -5.50 35.97
CA ILE A 428 4.09 -6.34 35.47
C ILE A 428 4.50 -7.82 35.43
N GLU A 429 5.71 -8.13 34.95
CA GLU A 429 6.25 -9.50 34.95
C GLU A 429 6.43 -10.06 36.37
N ARG A 430 6.73 -9.23 37.39
CA ARG A 430 6.88 -9.70 38.77
C ARG A 430 5.55 -9.94 39.46
N ASP A 431 4.64 -8.97 39.38
CA ASP A 431 3.39 -9.01 40.14
C ASP A 431 2.47 -10.14 39.68
N ASN A 432 2.50 -10.46 38.38
CA ASN A 432 1.69 -11.54 37.79
C ASN A 432 2.37 -12.93 37.83
N ASN A 433 3.67 -13.01 38.15
CA ASN A 433 4.31 -14.29 38.53
C ASN A 433 3.79 -14.82 39.89
N ILE A 434 2.95 -14.08 40.61
CA ILE A 434 2.40 -14.44 41.93
C ILE A 434 0.92 -14.86 41.82
N CYS A 435 0.71 -16.03 41.21
CA CYS A 435 -0.47 -16.89 41.37
C CYS A 435 -1.86 -16.22 41.33
N LYS A 436 -2.32 -15.80 40.14
CA LYS A 436 -3.76 -15.56 39.85
C LYS A 436 -4.09 -15.65 38.35
N ASN A 437 -5.07 -16.48 38.04
CA ASN A 437 -5.77 -16.63 36.74
C ASN A 437 -4.93 -17.18 35.57
N ASP A 438 -5.63 -17.60 34.52
CA ASP A 438 -5.18 -18.53 33.48
C ASP A 438 -4.39 -17.90 32.32
N LYS A 439 -3.76 -16.73 32.55
CA LYS A 439 -2.87 -16.06 31.58
C LYS A 439 -1.49 -15.84 32.21
N ILE A 440 -0.43 -16.33 31.56
CA ILE A 440 0.94 -15.98 31.96
C ILE A 440 1.26 -14.60 31.38
N ALA A 441 1.44 -13.61 32.24
CA ALA A 441 1.86 -12.27 31.81
C ALA A 441 3.35 -12.26 31.47
N ASN A 442 3.66 -11.96 30.21
CA ASN A 442 5.02 -11.66 29.76
C ASN A 442 5.06 -10.28 29.11
N ILE A 443 6.15 -9.54 29.27
CA ILE A 443 6.35 -8.24 28.60
C ILE A 443 7.54 -8.28 27.65
N PHE A 444 8.63 -8.95 28.01
CA PHE A 444 9.85 -9.01 27.21
C PHE A 444 10.18 -10.43 26.72
N ILE A 445 10.67 -10.54 25.49
CA ILE A 445 11.19 -11.80 24.90
C ILE A 445 12.28 -12.37 25.82
N LYS A 446 12.33 -13.70 25.97
CA LYS A 446 13.34 -14.37 26.80
C LYS A 446 14.51 -14.92 25.99
N ASP A 447 15.65 -15.08 26.65
CA ASP A 447 16.75 -15.93 26.16
C ASP A 447 16.48 -17.42 26.47
N PRO A 448 17.30 -18.37 25.98
CA PRO A 448 17.14 -19.80 26.27
C PRO A 448 17.38 -20.19 27.74
N GLN A 449 17.77 -19.24 28.60
CA GLN A 449 17.91 -19.39 30.04
C GLN A 449 16.71 -18.79 30.80
N HIS A 450 15.66 -18.35 30.09
CA HIS A 450 14.41 -17.74 30.59
C HIS A 450 14.59 -16.37 31.24
N TYR A 451 15.71 -15.68 31.03
CA TYR A 451 15.86 -14.27 31.40
C TYR A 451 15.41 -13.35 30.27
N ASN A 452 15.01 -12.12 30.58
CA ASN A 452 14.64 -11.13 29.56
C ASN A 452 15.85 -10.87 28.64
N PHE A 453 15.69 -11.15 27.35
CA PHE A 453 16.76 -11.09 26.37
C PHE A 453 17.40 -9.71 26.32
N ARG A 454 18.71 -9.68 26.06
CA ARG A 454 19.48 -8.46 25.87
C ARG A 454 20.39 -8.54 24.66
N GLY A 455 20.26 -7.54 23.81
CA GLY A 455 21.10 -7.27 22.64
C GLY A 455 21.26 -5.77 22.49
N ASP A 456 22.05 -5.32 21.51
CA ASP A 456 22.26 -3.90 21.25
C ASP A 456 21.36 -3.40 20.12
N CYS A 457 20.85 -2.18 20.25
CA CYS A 457 20.21 -1.43 19.17
C CYS A 457 20.48 0.08 19.36
N TRP A 458 19.63 0.98 18.86
CA TRP A 458 19.86 2.44 18.94
C TRP A 458 20.19 2.99 20.34
N PRO A 459 19.59 2.55 21.46
CA PRO A 459 19.98 3.01 22.80
C PRO A 459 21.14 2.23 23.43
N GLY A 460 21.83 1.36 22.69
CA GLY A 460 22.71 0.33 23.23
C GLY A 460 21.89 -0.85 23.76
N GLN A 461 22.30 -1.41 24.91
CA GLN A 461 21.65 -2.56 25.51
C GLN A 461 20.14 -2.35 25.70
N SER A 462 19.36 -3.24 25.07
CA SER A 462 17.91 -3.19 24.95
C SER A 462 17.28 -4.54 25.30
N SER A 463 15.98 -4.54 25.59
CA SER A 463 15.12 -5.74 25.64
C SER A 463 13.88 -5.49 24.76
N TRP A 464 13.42 -6.50 24.03
CA TRP A 464 12.34 -6.37 23.05
C TRP A 464 11.00 -6.80 23.65
N ILE A 465 9.92 -6.10 23.31
CA ILE A 465 8.56 -6.42 23.73
C ILE A 465 8.09 -7.75 23.10
N ASP A 466 7.49 -8.64 23.87
CA ASP A 466 6.98 -9.92 23.38
C ASP A 466 5.52 -9.81 22.90
N TYR A 467 5.30 -9.30 21.68
CA TYR A 467 3.95 -9.13 21.13
C TYR A 467 3.16 -10.45 20.93
N PHE A 468 3.76 -11.63 21.11
CA PHE A 468 3.02 -12.90 21.12
C PHE A 468 2.33 -13.16 22.48
N ASN A 469 2.64 -12.36 23.52
CA ASN A 469 1.86 -12.30 24.73
C ASN A 469 0.78 -11.20 24.66
N PRO A 470 -0.52 -11.50 24.92
CA PRO A 470 -1.56 -10.48 24.97
C PRO A 470 -1.30 -9.38 26.00
N THR A 471 -0.67 -9.69 27.14
CA THR A 471 -0.34 -8.70 28.18
C THR A 471 0.70 -7.68 27.69
N ALA A 472 1.62 -8.10 26.82
CA ALA A 472 2.57 -7.20 26.18
C ALA A 472 1.90 -6.30 25.13
N GLN A 473 0.92 -6.82 24.36
CA GLN A 473 0.11 -6.02 23.44
C GLN A 473 -0.74 -5.00 24.21
N GLU A 474 -1.44 -5.42 25.27
CA GLU A 474 -2.22 -4.56 26.18
C GLU A 474 -1.33 -3.47 26.80
N TYR A 475 -0.13 -3.85 27.29
CA TYR A 475 0.84 -2.92 27.85
C TYR A 475 1.30 -1.88 26.81
N TRP A 476 1.77 -2.32 25.63
CA TRP A 476 2.24 -1.45 24.54
C TRP A 476 1.15 -0.50 24.04
N SER A 477 -0.06 -1.01 23.80
CA SER A 477 -1.23 -0.21 23.42
C SER A 477 -1.47 0.92 24.43
N SER A 478 -1.41 0.58 25.72
CA SER A 478 -1.61 1.55 26.80
C SER A 478 -0.53 2.64 26.92
N LEU A 479 0.59 2.55 26.20
CA LEU A 479 1.65 3.59 26.21
C LEU A 479 1.29 4.79 25.34
N TYR A 480 0.39 4.65 24.36
CA TYR A 480 -0.04 5.71 23.45
C TYR A 480 -1.10 6.67 24.03
N ASP A 481 -1.63 6.36 25.23
CA ASP A 481 -2.49 7.27 25.98
C ASP A 481 -1.79 8.62 26.25
N TYR A 482 -2.53 9.72 26.10
CA TYR A 482 -1.99 11.09 26.20
C TYR A 482 -1.45 11.44 27.60
N SER A 483 -1.87 10.75 28.66
CA SER A 483 -1.30 10.93 30.01
C SER A 483 0.04 10.21 30.18
N LYS A 484 0.33 9.18 29.36
CA LYS A 484 1.62 8.47 29.33
C LYS A 484 2.58 9.07 28.31
N PHE A 485 2.20 9.19 27.04
CA PHE A 485 3.04 9.81 25.98
C PHE A 485 2.93 11.35 26.01
N LYS A 486 3.37 11.93 27.13
CA LYS A 486 3.19 13.35 27.48
C LYS A 486 3.77 14.29 26.43
N GLY A 487 2.93 15.20 25.93
CA GLY A 487 3.27 16.17 24.88
C GLY A 487 2.68 15.82 23.52
N THR A 488 2.16 14.60 23.33
CA THR A 488 1.38 14.23 22.15
C THR A 488 -0.09 14.69 22.26
N THR A 489 -0.77 14.70 21.12
CA THR A 489 -2.19 15.00 20.91
C THR A 489 -2.69 14.20 19.70
N SER A 490 -3.96 14.33 19.31
CA SER A 490 -4.53 13.71 18.10
C SER A 490 -3.94 14.20 16.77
N MET A 491 -2.94 15.09 16.80
CA MET A 491 -2.10 15.42 15.65
C MET A 491 -0.90 14.48 15.46
N PHE A 492 -0.58 13.66 16.47
CA PHE A 492 0.58 12.78 16.48
C PHE A 492 0.19 11.38 16.05
N HIS A 493 0.84 10.92 14.99
CA HIS A 493 0.71 9.58 14.41
C HIS A 493 2.07 8.86 14.51
N ILE A 494 2.12 7.56 14.20
CA ILE A 494 3.22 6.71 14.65
C ILE A 494 4.02 6.13 13.48
N TRP A 495 5.31 5.94 13.73
CA TRP A 495 6.21 5.16 12.90
C TRP A 495 6.78 4.03 13.76
N ASN A 496 6.59 2.78 13.33
CA ASN A 496 7.22 1.61 13.92
C ASN A 496 8.35 1.15 12.99
N ASP A 497 9.60 1.40 13.39
CA ASP A 497 10.79 0.93 12.68
C ASP A 497 11.46 -0.21 13.47
N MET A 498 12.50 -0.80 12.89
CA MET A 498 13.36 -1.81 13.52
C MET A 498 12.58 -3.05 13.99
N ASN A 499 11.45 -3.36 13.34
CA ASN A 499 10.43 -4.28 13.83
C ASN A 499 10.37 -5.65 13.14
N GLU A 500 11.49 -6.04 12.53
CA GLU A 500 11.78 -7.41 12.06
C GLU A 500 11.72 -8.49 13.17
N PRO A 501 12.27 -8.31 14.41
CA PRO A 501 12.96 -7.15 14.97
C PRO A 501 14.47 -7.15 14.74
N SER A 502 15.00 -5.95 14.49
CA SER A 502 16.44 -5.73 14.32
C SER A 502 17.18 -5.71 15.67
N VAL A 503 18.37 -6.32 15.68
CA VAL A 503 19.31 -6.44 16.80
C VAL A 503 20.73 -6.29 16.22
N PHE A 504 21.52 -5.30 16.64
CA PHE A 504 22.77 -4.92 15.94
C PHE A 504 23.96 -5.85 16.17
N ASN A 505 23.92 -6.70 17.20
CA ASN A 505 25.06 -7.49 17.68
C ASN A 505 24.85 -9.01 17.54
N THR A 506 23.96 -9.42 16.63
CA THR A 506 23.56 -10.81 16.37
C THR A 506 23.75 -11.19 14.90
N GLU A 507 23.54 -12.47 14.61
CA GLU A 507 23.51 -12.99 13.24
C GLU A 507 22.39 -12.35 12.42
N GLU A 508 22.68 -12.03 11.16
CA GLU A 508 21.78 -11.34 10.20
C GLU A 508 21.18 -10.01 10.68
N THR A 509 21.69 -9.47 11.80
CA THR A 509 21.16 -8.31 12.53
C THR A 509 19.70 -8.45 13.01
N VAL A 510 19.25 -9.68 13.30
CA VAL A 510 17.90 -10.00 13.80
C VAL A 510 17.92 -10.76 15.14
N MET A 511 16.75 -10.98 15.72
CA MET A 511 16.56 -11.76 16.95
C MET A 511 17.03 -13.22 16.78
N PRO A 512 17.86 -13.77 17.69
CA PRO A 512 18.30 -15.17 17.63
C PRO A 512 17.15 -16.17 17.63
N LYS A 513 17.18 -17.15 16.70
CA LYS A 513 16.15 -18.17 16.48
C LYS A 513 15.70 -18.92 17.74
N GLN A 514 16.63 -19.13 18.67
CA GLN A 514 16.45 -19.85 19.94
C GLN A 514 15.87 -19.01 21.09
N ASN A 515 15.72 -17.69 20.93
CA ASN A 515 15.04 -16.86 21.91
C ASN A 515 13.57 -17.24 22.01
N LEU A 516 12.94 -16.99 23.17
CA LEU A 516 11.67 -17.61 23.54
C LEU A 516 10.57 -16.56 23.72
N HIS A 517 9.44 -16.81 23.04
CA HIS A 517 8.18 -16.10 23.22
C HIS A 517 7.29 -16.87 24.20
N VAL A 518 6.58 -16.15 25.08
CA VAL A 518 5.67 -16.74 26.07
C VAL A 518 4.24 -16.38 25.66
N LEU A 519 3.51 -17.37 25.15
CA LEU A 519 2.19 -17.19 24.58
C LEU A 519 1.15 -16.89 25.67
N GLY A 520 -0.02 -16.38 25.27
CA GLY A 520 -1.09 -16.00 26.21
C GLY A 520 -1.66 -17.15 27.06
N ASP A 521 -1.52 -18.39 26.58
CA ASP A 521 -1.89 -19.64 27.27
C ASP A 521 -0.73 -20.26 28.09
N GLY A 522 0.43 -19.62 28.11
CA GLY A 522 1.63 -20.10 28.79
C GLY A 522 2.48 -21.11 28.02
N ARG A 523 2.16 -21.45 26.76
CA ARG A 523 3.12 -22.12 25.87
C ARG A 523 4.37 -21.25 25.70
N ILE A 524 5.51 -21.89 25.46
CA ILE A 524 6.78 -21.23 25.16
C ILE A 524 7.27 -21.74 23.81
N VAL A 525 7.53 -20.85 22.86
CA VAL A 525 7.96 -21.19 21.49
C VAL A 525 9.23 -20.44 21.10
N PRO A 526 10.13 -21.04 20.30
CA PRO A 526 11.31 -20.36 19.77
C PRO A 526 10.95 -19.29 18.74
N HIS A 527 11.76 -18.23 18.67
CA HIS A 527 11.54 -17.08 17.79
C HIS A 527 11.43 -17.46 16.32
N ARG A 528 12.16 -18.49 15.88
CA ARG A 528 12.10 -19.03 14.51
C ARG A 528 10.68 -19.35 14.05
N ASP A 529 9.78 -19.79 14.93
CA ASP A 529 8.40 -20.17 14.59
C ASP A 529 7.51 -18.94 14.31
N THR A 530 7.99 -17.76 14.70
CA THR A 530 7.20 -16.53 14.90
C THR A 530 7.72 -15.32 14.12
N HIS A 531 8.96 -15.41 13.60
CA HIS A 531 9.77 -14.29 13.12
C HIS A 531 8.99 -13.31 12.25
N ASN A 532 8.45 -13.79 11.12
CA ASN A 532 7.84 -12.95 10.10
C ASN A 532 6.56 -12.24 10.58
N ALA A 533 5.86 -12.78 11.59
CA ALA A 533 4.64 -12.17 12.14
C ALA A 533 4.91 -11.15 13.28
N TYR A 534 6.15 -11.02 13.77
CA TYR A 534 6.47 -10.14 14.90
C TYR A 534 6.13 -8.66 14.64
N GLY A 535 6.58 -8.13 13.49
CA GLY A 535 6.31 -6.73 13.11
C GLY A 535 4.83 -6.42 12.91
N LEU A 536 4.04 -7.40 12.47
CA LEU A 536 2.59 -7.29 12.37
C LEU A 536 1.93 -7.18 13.76
N LEU A 537 2.30 -8.04 14.72
CA LEU A 537 1.72 -7.97 16.07
C LEU A 537 2.10 -6.68 16.80
N MET A 538 3.31 -6.15 16.57
CA MET A 538 3.68 -4.79 17.01
C MET A 538 2.74 -3.74 16.41
N THR A 539 2.56 -3.77 15.08
CA THR A 539 1.74 -2.79 14.35
C THR A 539 0.28 -2.84 14.79
N LYS A 540 -0.26 -4.03 15.06
CA LYS A 540 -1.60 -4.24 15.63
C LYS A 540 -1.73 -3.62 17.02
N ALA A 541 -0.77 -3.84 17.92
CA ALA A 541 -0.80 -3.27 19.27
C ALA A 541 -0.64 -1.73 19.24
N THR A 542 0.19 -1.18 18.35
CA THR A 542 0.23 0.26 18.09
C THR A 542 -1.14 0.77 17.63
N TYR A 543 -1.78 0.09 16.68
CA TYR A 543 -3.10 0.47 16.16
C TYR A 543 -4.17 0.48 17.25
N GLN A 544 -4.19 -0.54 18.12
CA GLN A 544 -5.11 -0.57 19.25
C GLN A 544 -4.88 0.61 20.21
N GLY A 545 -3.63 0.91 20.58
CA GLY A 545 -3.33 2.08 21.42
C GLY A 545 -3.73 3.42 20.81
N LEU A 546 -3.70 3.54 19.47
CA LEU A 546 -4.18 4.71 18.75
C LEU A 546 -5.71 4.77 18.61
N LEU A 547 -6.41 3.63 18.66
CA LEU A 547 -7.87 3.62 18.85
C LEU A 547 -8.23 4.02 20.29
N ASP A 548 -7.59 3.43 21.29
CA ASP A 548 -7.94 3.58 22.71
C ASP A 548 -7.83 5.04 23.18
N ARG A 549 -6.72 5.72 22.84
CA ARG A 549 -6.50 7.13 23.23
C ARG A 549 -7.48 8.13 22.60
N ASP A 550 -8.11 7.76 21.47
CA ASP A 550 -8.96 8.61 20.63
C ASP A 550 -10.43 8.08 20.61
N ASP A 551 -10.86 7.36 21.64
CA ASP A 551 -12.21 6.77 21.84
C ASP A 551 -12.71 5.93 20.64
N SER A 552 -11.78 5.33 19.89
CA SER A 552 -12.03 4.68 18.58
C SER A 552 -12.77 5.58 17.57
N MET A 553 -12.66 6.90 17.69
CA MET A 553 -13.32 7.88 16.82
C MET A 553 -12.48 8.21 15.60
N LEU A 554 -11.17 8.42 15.78
CA LEU A 554 -10.23 8.79 14.72
C LEU A 554 -9.60 7.55 14.07
N ARG A 555 -9.35 7.62 12.77
CA ARG A 555 -8.54 6.64 12.03
C ARG A 555 -7.06 6.79 12.42
N PRO A 556 -6.39 5.72 12.88
CA PRO A 556 -4.94 5.73 13.03
C PRO A 556 -4.22 5.99 11.69
N PHE A 557 -3.02 6.56 11.77
CA PHE A 557 -1.99 6.42 10.74
C PHE A 557 -0.76 5.82 11.42
N ILE A 558 -0.23 4.77 10.81
CA ILE A 558 1.01 4.11 11.21
C ILE A 558 1.81 3.88 9.93
N LEU A 559 3.12 4.04 9.99
CA LEU A 559 4.06 3.47 9.02
C LEU A 559 4.84 2.34 9.68
N THR A 560 4.96 1.18 9.04
CA THR A 560 5.76 0.03 9.50
C THR A 560 6.82 -0.37 8.50
N ARG A 561 7.97 -0.87 8.97
CA ARG A 561 9.01 -1.45 8.09
C ARG A 561 8.69 -2.89 7.75
N SER A 562 8.53 -3.73 8.76
CA SER A 562 8.18 -5.14 8.61
C SER A 562 6.67 -5.34 8.39
N SER A 563 6.32 -6.35 7.60
CA SER A 563 4.94 -6.67 7.21
C SER A 563 4.74 -8.16 6.99
N PHE A 564 3.54 -8.64 7.33
CA PHE A 564 3.05 -10.00 7.08
C PHE A 564 1.59 -9.92 6.61
N PHE A 565 0.97 -11.05 6.25
CA PHE A 565 -0.46 -11.11 5.91
C PHE A 565 -1.33 -10.46 6.99
N GLY A 566 -1.91 -9.30 6.67
CA GLY A 566 -2.76 -8.52 7.57
C GLY A 566 -2.21 -7.14 7.98
N THR A 567 -0.96 -6.80 7.65
CA THR A 567 -0.40 -5.47 7.96
C THR A 567 -1.19 -4.32 7.31
N GLN A 568 -1.79 -4.56 6.14
CA GLN A 568 -2.57 -3.58 5.36
C GLN A 568 -3.79 -3.00 6.09
N LYS A 569 -4.31 -3.69 7.11
CA LYS A 569 -5.41 -3.18 7.96
C LYS A 569 -4.95 -2.05 8.89
N TYR A 570 -3.66 -1.98 9.20
CA TYR A 570 -3.16 -1.23 10.35
C TYR A 570 -2.19 -0.11 9.98
N ALA A 571 -1.42 -0.25 8.90
CA ALA A 571 -0.35 0.69 8.56
C ALA A 571 -0.17 0.85 7.05
N ALA A 572 0.47 1.96 6.67
CA ALA A 572 1.25 2.05 5.44
C ALA A 572 2.59 1.30 5.61
N LYS A 573 3.27 0.99 4.50
CA LYS A 573 4.64 0.49 4.49
C LYS A 573 5.55 1.36 3.62
N TRP A 574 6.86 1.36 3.91
CA TRP A 574 7.88 1.78 2.96
C TRP A 574 8.93 0.70 2.71
N THR A 575 9.72 0.87 1.65
CA THR A 575 10.71 -0.11 1.18
C THR A 575 12.08 -0.05 1.89
N GLY A 576 12.13 0.42 3.14
CA GLY A 576 13.36 0.50 3.94
C GLY A 576 14.40 1.54 3.47
N ASP A 577 15.67 1.32 3.87
CA ASP A 577 16.83 2.17 3.59
C ASP A 577 17.30 2.07 2.12
N ASN A 578 16.49 2.57 1.18
CA ASN A 578 16.85 2.66 -0.24
C ASN A 578 17.97 3.70 -0.51
N ARG A 579 18.43 3.83 -1.76
CA ARG A 579 19.60 4.65 -2.12
C ARG A 579 19.27 5.78 -3.09
N ALA A 580 20.02 6.87 -3.03
CA ALA A 580 19.87 8.00 -3.94
C ALA A 580 20.65 7.76 -5.25
N ASN A 581 20.15 6.84 -6.08
CA ASN A 581 20.64 6.61 -7.44
C ASN A 581 19.49 6.35 -8.43
N GLN A 582 19.79 6.43 -9.73
CA GLN A 582 18.78 6.42 -10.80
C GLN A 582 18.08 5.05 -10.99
N ALA A 583 18.75 3.93 -10.74
CA ALA A 583 18.15 2.60 -10.90
C ALA A 583 17.04 2.33 -9.87
N GLU A 584 17.10 3.00 -8.72
CA GLU A 584 16.17 2.80 -7.60
C GLU A 584 14.75 3.29 -7.97
N VAL A 585 14.60 4.14 -9.00
CA VAL A 585 13.29 4.52 -9.56
C VAL A 585 12.55 3.31 -10.13
N GLY A 586 13.24 2.38 -10.79
CA GLY A 586 12.67 1.12 -11.28
C GLY A 586 12.51 0.08 -10.16
N VAL A 587 13.50 -0.05 -9.29
CA VAL A 587 13.45 -1.00 -8.15
C VAL A 587 12.29 -0.69 -7.20
N SER A 588 12.07 0.58 -6.86
CA SER A 588 10.96 1.00 -6.01
C SER A 588 9.60 0.71 -6.67
N LEU A 589 9.47 0.93 -7.98
CA LEU A 589 8.30 0.52 -8.76
C LEU A 589 8.04 -1.00 -8.59
N ASN A 590 9.03 -1.85 -8.86
CA ASN A 590 8.87 -3.31 -8.72
C ASN A 590 8.55 -3.75 -7.29
N GLN A 591 9.15 -3.13 -6.28
CA GLN A 591 8.83 -3.37 -4.87
C GLN A 591 7.37 -3.01 -4.54
N LEU A 592 6.90 -1.85 -5.02
CA LEU A 592 5.53 -1.38 -4.79
C LEU A 592 4.49 -2.25 -5.48
N LEU A 593 4.74 -2.68 -6.73
CA LEU A 593 3.89 -3.63 -7.43
C LEU A 593 3.85 -5.00 -6.73
N SER A 594 5.01 -5.54 -6.32
CA SER A 594 5.12 -6.82 -5.62
C SER A 594 4.37 -6.81 -4.27
N LEU A 595 4.47 -5.70 -3.52
CA LEU A 595 3.73 -5.50 -2.27
C LEU A 595 2.23 -5.29 -2.53
N GLY A 596 1.86 -4.52 -3.55
CA GLY A 596 0.47 -4.27 -3.94
C GLY A 596 -0.30 -5.53 -4.32
N ILE A 597 0.24 -6.35 -5.23
CA ILE A 597 -0.40 -7.60 -5.67
C ILE A 597 -0.47 -8.64 -4.53
N SER A 598 0.47 -8.58 -3.58
CA SER A 598 0.48 -9.40 -2.36
C SER A 598 -0.37 -8.81 -1.21
N GLY A 599 -1.25 -7.85 -1.50
CA GLY A 599 -2.25 -7.34 -0.56
C GLY A 599 -1.80 -6.20 0.35
N MET A 600 -0.64 -5.58 0.10
CA MET A 600 -0.12 -4.42 0.83
C MET A 600 -0.04 -3.14 -0.05
N PRO A 601 -1.18 -2.60 -0.52
CA PRO A 601 -1.20 -1.52 -1.52
C PRO A 601 -0.89 -0.12 -0.99
N PHE A 602 -0.97 0.14 0.33
CA PHE A 602 -0.61 1.44 0.89
C PHE A 602 0.89 1.52 1.15
N VAL A 603 1.66 1.60 0.06
CA VAL A 603 3.11 1.46 0.04
C VAL A 603 3.79 2.61 -0.71
N GLY A 604 5.02 2.93 -0.30
CA GLY A 604 5.88 3.97 -0.88
C GLY A 604 7.36 3.63 -0.78
N SER A 605 8.22 4.40 -1.43
CA SER A 605 9.68 4.32 -1.25
C SER A 605 10.20 5.67 -0.76
N ASP A 606 11.34 5.68 -0.08
CA ASP A 606 11.90 6.90 0.50
C ASP A 606 12.51 7.77 -0.60
N VAL A 607 11.98 8.98 -0.76
CA VAL A 607 12.32 9.86 -1.89
C VAL A 607 13.38 10.88 -1.44
N PRO A 608 14.47 11.09 -2.18
CA PRO A 608 14.86 10.55 -3.49
C PRO A 608 15.84 9.38 -3.35
N GLY A 609 15.73 8.61 -2.26
CA GLY A 609 16.74 7.69 -1.78
C GLY A 609 17.33 8.12 -0.44
N PHE A 610 17.10 7.34 0.61
CA PHE A 610 17.57 7.62 1.98
C PHE A 610 19.10 7.68 2.07
N ALA A 611 19.80 6.74 1.43
CA ALA A 611 21.25 6.61 1.45
C ALA A 611 21.90 7.14 0.17
N GLY A 612 22.43 8.38 0.19
CA GLY A 612 23.28 8.89 -0.88
C GLY A 612 23.37 10.41 -0.91
N ASN A 613 23.55 10.96 -2.12
CA ASN A 613 23.34 12.36 -2.47
C ASN A 613 22.69 12.35 -3.88
N PRO A 614 21.46 12.86 -4.07
CA PRO A 614 20.83 12.91 -5.39
C PRO A 614 21.46 13.99 -6.28
N SER A 615 21.41 13.80 -7.60
CA SER A 615 21.54 14.91 -8.55
C SER A 615 20.21 15.67 -8.67
N GLN A 616 20.19 16.87 -9.25
CA GLN A 616 18.93 17.63 -9.39
C GLN A 616 17.93 16.91 -10.31
N GLU A 617 18.44 16.24 -11.35
CA GLU A 617 17.68 15.45 -12.31
C GLU A 617 17.03 14.25 -11.62
N LEU A 618 17.80 13.48 -10.83
CA LEU A 618 17.24 12.40 -10.00
C LEU A 618 16.21 12.93 -8.99
N PHE A 619 16.47 14.09 -8.39
CA PHE A 619 15.55 14.73 -7.45
C PHE A 619 14.19 14.99 -8.16
N ILE A 620 14.20 15.56 -9.37
CA ILE A 620 13.01 15.76 -10.21
C ILE A 620 12.34 14.43 -10.59
N MET A 621 13.09 13.48 -11.16
CA MET A 621 12.58 12.17 -11.59
C MET A 621 11.90 11.42 -10.43
N TYR A 622 12.60 11.30 -9.30
CA TYR A 622 12.15 10.47 -8.18
C TYR A 622 10.94 11.08 -7.46
N TYR A 623 10.80 12.41 -7.40
CA TYR A 623 9.54 12.99 -6.92
C TYR A 623 8.41 12.82 -7.92
N GLN A 624 8.68 13.06 -9.22
CA GLN A 624 7.66 12.92 -10.25
C GLN A 624 7.06 11.51 -10.23
N ILE A 625 7.86 10.46 -9.95
CA ILE A 625 7.43 9.06 -9.70
C ILE A 625 6.91 8.75 -8.28
N ALA A 626 7.09 9.61 -7.28
CA ALA A 626 6.79 9.23 -5.88
C ALA A 626 5.62 9.92 -5.18
N ALA A 627 5.16 11.11 -5.59
CA ALA A 627 3.72 11.37 -5.41
C ALA A 627 2.90 10.51 -6.35
N TRP A 628 3.58 9.90 -7.33
CA TRP A 628 3.03 8.84 -8.15
C TRP A 628 2.66 7.69 -7.17
N TYR A 629 3.43 7.32 -6.13
CA TYR A 629 3.05 6.26 -5.18
C TYR A 629 1.85 6.51 -4.20
N PRO A 630 1.14 5.44 -3.76
CA PRO A 630 0.10 5.51 -2.73
C PRO A 630 0.53 6.11 -1.37
N PHE A 631 1.80 5.94 -0.98
CA PHE A 631 2.42 6.64 0.15
C PHE A 631 3.64 7.45 -0.33
N PHE A 632 3.64 8.76 -0.07
CA PHE A 632 4.65 9.69 -0.61
C PHE A 632 5.44 10.41 0.49
N ARG A 633 6.69 9.98 0.72
CA ARG A 633 7.59 10.50 1.77
C ARG A 633 8.95 10.95 1.23
N GLU A 634 9.30 12.23 1.41
CA GLU A 634 10.70 12.66 1.38
C GLU A 634 11.41 12.16 2.66
N SER A 635 12.60 11.58 2.52
CA SER A 635 13.39 11.05 3.63
C SER A 635 14.87 10.98 3.24
N ASP A 636 15.74 11.71 3.96
CA ASP A 636 17.19 11.69 3.76
C ASP A 636 17.98 11.45 5.06
N LYS A 637 19.21 10.93 4.90
CA LYS A 637 20.20 10.73 5.97
C LYS A 637 21.18 11.91 6.12
N ARG A 638 21.13 12.92 5.25
CA ARG A 638 22.05 14.08 5.18
C ARG A 638 21.45 15.28 4.40
N CYS A 639 21.51 16.46 5.03
CA CYS A 639 21.07 17.75 4.49
C CYS A 639 21.33 18.02 2.99
N HIS A 640 20.29 17.92 2.17
CA HIS A 640 20.28 18.47 0.81
C HIS A 640 19.80 19.94 0.74
N LYS A 641 19.88 20.56 -0.45
CA LYS A 641 19.71 22.01 -0.66
C LYS A 641 18.82 22.41 -1.84
N TYR A 642 17.98 21.49 -2.32
CA TYR A 642 17.17 21.63 -3.54
C TYR A 642 15.65 21.72 -3.24
N LYS A 643 14.79 21.88 -4.26
CA LYS A 643 13.31 22.02 -4.17
C LYS A 643 12.62 21.29 -5.32
N ILE A 644 11.42 20.71 -5.15
CA ILE A 644 10.67 19.99 -6.21
C ILE A 644 9.14 20.05 -6.05
N GLN A 645 8.39 19.63 -7.09
CA GLN A 645 6.94 19.35 -7.11
C GLN A 645 6.59 18.15 -8.09
N PRO A 646 5.65 17.23 -7.72
CA PRO A 646 5.09 16.13 -8.56
C PRO A 646 3.51 16.13 -8.67
N HIS A 647 2.77 15.06 -9.11
CA HIS A 647 1.35 14.64 -8.70
C HIS A 647 0.55 13.65 -9.62
N SER A 648 -0.07 12.57 -9.05
CA SER A 648 0.14 11.19 -9.60
C SER A 648 -0.52 9.84 -8.92
N ILE A 649 -0.39 8.43 -9.05
CA ILE A 649 -0.10 7.13 -9.94
C ILE A 649 -0.66 5.78 -9.31
N PHE A 650 -0.42 4.52 -9.81
CA PHE A 650 -1.11 3.68 -10.85
C PHE A 650 -1.35 2.17 -10.41
N ASP A 651 -1.94 1.25 -11.22
CA ASP A 651 -2.48 -0.14 -10.87
C ASP A 651 -2.53 -1.18 -12.08
N GLU A 652 -3.02 -2.42 -11.94
CA GLU A 652 -3.33 -3.46 -13.00
C GLU A 652 -2.39 -3.69 -14.23
N LYS A 653 -2.90 -3.68 -15.49
CA LYS A 653 -2.45 -4.57 -16.61
C LYS A 653 -1.28 -4.06 -17.48
N LEU A 654 -0.12 -4.75 -17.44
CA LEU A 654 1.15 -4.24 -18.00
C LEU A 654 2.33 -5.25 -18.06
N ILE A 655 2.01 -6.53 -18.10
CA ILE A 655 2.71 -7.59 -17.36
C ILE A 655 4.12 -7.99 -17.87
N GLU A 656 4.54 -7.53 -19.06
CA GLU A 656 5.87 -7.79 -19.64
C GLU A 656 6.81 -6.56 -19.63
N THR A 657 6.36 -5.38 -19.16
CA THR A 657 7.14 -4.14 -19.18
C THR A 657 7.14 -3.47 -17.82
N GLU A 658 8.12 -3.79 -16.97
CA GLU A 658 8.26 -3.31 -15.58
C GLU A 658 8.32 -1.77 -15.43
N ASP A 659 8.50 -1.09 -16.55
CA ASP A 659 8.55 0.35 -16.73
C ASP A 659 7.17 1.07 -16.59
N SER A 660 6.11 0.50 -16.00
CA SER A 660 4.80 1.19 -15.79
C SER A 660 3.78 0.47 -14.85
N PHE A 661 2.49 0.91 -14.76
CA PHE A 661 1.23 0.25 -14.30
C PHE A 661 -0.10 0.99 -14.83
N MET A 662 -1.14 1.43 -14.07
CA MET A 662 -2.61 1.72 -14.45
C MET A 662 -3.65 2.34 -13.42
N ILE A 663 -3.77 3.65 -13.03
CA ILE A 663 -4.43 4.10 -11.74
C ILE A 663 -5.91 3.72 -11.67
N GLY A 664 -6.23 2.84 -10.71
CA GLY A 664 -7.54 2.20 -10.63
C GLY A 664 -7.91 1.52 -11.95
N GLU A 665 -8.58 2.26 -12.82
CA GLU A 665 -8.96 1.84 -14.16
C GLU A 665 -8.67 2.92 -15.25
N ASP A 666 -8.02 4.05 -14.93
CA ASP A 666 -8.11 5.30 -15.72
C ASP A 666 -6.79 5.99 -16.19
N PHE A 667 -5.63 5.78 -15.56
CA PHE A 667 -4.40 6.60 -15.85
C PHE A 667 -3.12 5.76 -16.08
N VAL A 668 -2.51 5.85 -17.27
CA VAL A 668 -1.27 5.13 -17.65
C VAL A 668 -0.09 6.09 -17.86
N ILE A 669 1.03 5.83 -17.19
CA ILE A 669 2.01 6.85 -16.80
C ILE A 669 3.47 6.36 -16.88
N PHE A 670 4.16 6.58 -17.99
CA PHE A 670 5.49 5.99 -18.20
C PHE A 670 6.58 6.76 -17.42
N PRO A 671 7.24 6.17 -16.39
CA PRO A 671 8.19 6.87 -15.52
C PRO A 671 9.45 7.29 -16.26
N LYS A 672 10.11 8.32 -15.74
CA LYS A 672 11.43 8.75 -16.19
C LYS A 672 12.48 7.81 -15.61
N LEU A 673 13.03 6.92 -16.43
CA LEU A 673 13.97 5.88 -15.99
C LEU A 673 15.43 6.28 -16.18
N GLN A 674 15.73 7.10 -17.20
CA GLN A 674 17.10 7.55 -17.48
C GLN A 674 17.15 9.00 -17.97
N SER A 675 18.08 9.80 -17.42
CA SER A 675 18.38 11.14 -17.95
C SER A 675 19.27 11.05 -19.20
N LEU A 676 18.85 11.71 -20.28
CA LEU A 676 19.57 11.85 -21.55
C LEU A 676 20.08 13.29 -21.69
N GLN A 677 21.39 13.48 -21.66
CA GLN A 677 22.02 14.80 -21.89
C GLN A 677 22.45 14.93 -23.36
N SER A 678 21.95 15.97 -24.05
CA SER A 678 22.35 16.30 -25.42
C SER A 678 22.56 17.80 -25.57
N GLY A 679 23.82 18.24 -25.52
CA GLY A 679 24.19 19.66 -25.54
C GLY A 679 23.70 20.40 -24.28
N MET A 680 22.80 21.36 -24.48
CA MET A 680 22.16 22.12 -23.38
C MET A 680 20.77 21.60 -22.99
N SER A 681 20.26 20.56 -23.68
CA SER A 681 18.94 19.98 -23.41
C SER A 681 19.07 18.70 -22.58
N ILE A 682 18.28 18.62 -21.52
CA ILE A 682 18.01 17.38 -20.78
C ILE A 682 16.67 16.84 -21.29
N GLY A 683 16.67 15.57 -21.67
CA GLY A 683 15.46 14.78 -21.87
C GLY A 683 15.49 13.55 -20.96
N TYR A 684 14.37 12.84 -20.84
CA TYR A 684 14.28 11.63 -20.03
C TYR A 684 13.70 10.49 -20.86
N PHE A 685 14.36 9.34 -20.83
CA PHE A 685 13.86 8.10 -21.40
C PHE A 685 12.71 7.55 -20.54
N ALA A 686 11.63 7.14 -21.21
CA ALA A 686 10.56 6.31 -20.66
C ALA A 686 10.15 5.29 -21.73
N SER A 687 9.81 4.06 -21.32
CA SER A 687 9.31 3.05 -22.25
C SER A 687 7.78 3.02 -22.21
N GLN A 688 7.13 3.36 -23.35
CA GLN A 688 5.69 3.51 -23.47
C GLN A 688 5.03 2.24 -24.02
N THR A 689 4.11 1.65 -23.25
CA THR A 689 3.22 0.57 -23.70
C THR A 689 1.76 0.95 -23.44
N LEU A 690 1.05 1.47 -24.45
CA LEU A 690 -0.36 1.88 -24.32
C LEU A 690 -1.33 0.69 -24.54
N PRO A 691 -2.14 0.28 -23.54
CA PRO A 691 -3.00 -0.90 -23.66
C PRO A 691 -4.03 -0.82 -24.80
N GLN A 692 -4.04 -1.83 -25.66
CA GLN A 692 -4.99 -1.96 -26.78
C GLN A 692 -6.45 -2.10 -26.30
N GLY A 693 -7.35 -1.51 -27.08
CA GLY A 693 -8.81 -1.53 -26.85
C GLY A 693 -9.35 -0.11 -26.63
N ASN A 694 -8.60 0.69 -25.88
CA ASN A 694 -8.93 2.08 -25.57
C ASN A 694 -8.23 3.09 -26.50
N ILE A 695 -8.71 4.33 -26.47
CA ILE A 695 -7.91 5.50 -26.82
C ILE A 695 -7.31 6.08 -25.54
N TRP A 696 -6.17 6.75 -25.66
CA TRP A 696 -5.41 7.32 -24.56
C TRP A 696 -5.09 8.78 -24.85
N TYR A 697 -5.43 9.67 -23.92
CA TYR A 697 -5.19 11.11 -23.98
C TYR A 697 -3.94 11.45 -23.19
N ASP A 698 -2.92 12.00 -23.83
CA ASP A 698 -1.75 12.56 -23.15
C ASP A 698 -2.20 13.60 -22.10
N TYR A 699 -1.79 13.44 -20.84
CA TYR A 699 -2.36 14.20 -19.73
C TYR A 699 -1.93 15.67 -19.75
N GLU A 700 -0.74 15.98 -20.28
CA GLU A 700 -0.27 17.35 -20.44
C GLU A 700 -0.84 17.99 -21.73
N THR A 701 -0.69 17.34 -22.88
CA THR A 701 -0.98 17.94 -24.21
C THR A 701 -2.40 17.68 -24.72
N LYS A 702 -3.09 16.67 -24.18
CA LYS A 702 -4.40 16.16 -24.62
C LYS A 702 -4.41 15.55 -26.02
N GLU A 703 -3.25 15.22 -26.60
CA GLU A 703 -3.18 14.47 -27.86
C GLU A 703 -3.62 13.02 -27.66
N ILE A 704 -4.21 12.42 -28.71
CA ILE A 704 -4.90 11.12 -28.61
C ILE A 704 -4.13 10.06 -29.39
N THR A 705 -3.72 9.01 -28.69
CA THR A 705 -3.10 7.81 -29.28
C THR A 705 -4.06 6.62 -29.12
N GLU A 706 -4.22 5.80 -30.16
CA GLU A 706 -4.94 4.53 -30.03
C GLU A 706 -3.98 3.46 -29.47
N GLY A 707 -4.38 2.76 -28.41
CA GLY A 707 -3.55 1.71 -27.82
C GLY A 707 -3.34 0.54 -28.78
N ASP A 708 -2.10 0.10 -28.91
CA ASP A 708 -1.70 -1.05 -29.74
C ASP A 708 -0.93 -2.13 -28.96
N SER A 709 -0.74 -1.94 -27.65
CA SER A 709 0.07 -2.79 -26.76
C SER A 709 1.51 -2.99 -27.23
N LYS A 710 2.08 -2.04 -27.98
CA LYS A 710 3.49 -2.09 -28.40
C LYS A 710 4.34 -1.14 -27.57
N GLN A 711 5.42 -1.68 -27.01
CA GLN A 711 6.49 -0.94 -26.38
C GLN A 711 7.14 0.03 -27.39
N LYS A 712 7.34 1.28 -26.96
CA LYS A 712 7.89 2.39 -27.75
C LYS A 712 8.76 3.26 -26.85
N ASP A 713 9.99 3.50 -27.24
CA ASP A 713 10.87 4.41 -26.52
C ASP A 713 10.43 5.86 -26.79
N ILE A 714 10.18 6.62 -25.72
CA ILE A 714 9.82 8.05 -25.80
C ILE A 714 10.80 8.90 -24.99
N ILE A 715 10.94 10.16 -25.40
CA ILE A 715 11.73 11.17 -24.70
C ILE A 715 10.76 12.22 -24.13
N LEU A 716 10.80 12.37 -22.81
CA LEU A 716 10.01 13.35 -22.04
C LEU A 716 10.89 14.56 -21.68
N ASP A 717 10.31 15.76 -21.64
CA ASP A 717 10.95 16.94 -21.06
C ASP A 717 10.78 17.01 -19.52
N ASP A 718 11.36 18.03 -18.85
CA ASP A 718 11.26 18.23 -17.39
C ASP A 718 9.81 18.31 -16.86
N ASN A 719 8.88 18.85 -17.64
CA ASN A 719 7.49 19.15 -17.24
C ASN A 719 6.52 18.01 -17.56
N GLN A 720 6.76 17.27 -18.65
CA GLN A 720 5.99 16.07 -18.98
C GLN A 720 6.19 15.00 -17.92
N ARG A 721 5.10 14.34 -17.52
CA ARG A 721 5.14 13.31 -16.47
C ARG A 721 5.04 11.88 -17.01
N GLY A 722 5.01 11.72 -18.34
CA GLY A 722 4.74 10.45 -19.03
C GLY A 722 3.29 9.99 -18.98
N ALA A 723 2.38 10.89 -18.57
CA ALA A 723 1.03 10.59 -18.15
C ALA A 723 0.01 10.57 -19.29
N TYR A 724 -0.93 9.63 -19.25
CA TYR A 724 -2.04 9.46 -20.18
C TYR A 724 -3.31 9.05 -19.43
N VAL A 725 -4.48 9.47 -19.92
CA VAL A 725 -5.80 9.13 -19.37
C VAL A 725 -6.58 8.28 -20.36
N ARG A 726 -7.25 7.23 -19.88
CA ARG A 726 -8.08 6.34 -20.69
C ARG A 726 -9.30 7.09 -21.22
N GLY A 727 -9.63 6.92 -22.49
CA GLY A 727 -10.93 7.33 -23.04
C GLY A 727 -12.06 6.54 -22.40
N GLY A 728 -13.08 7.24 -21.92
CA GLY A 728 -14.19 6.70 -21.13
C GLY A 728 -14.10 7.02 -19.63
N SER A 729 -13.33 8.04 -19.24
CA SER A 729 -13.01 8.35 -17.83
C SER A 729 -13.41 9.77 -17.44
N ILE A 730 -13.99 9.95 -16.25
CA ILE A 730 -14.32 11.25 -15.66
C ILE A 730 -13.49 11.40 -14.39
N ILE A 731 -12.51 12.31 -14.41
CA ILE A 731 -11.56 12.50 -13.32
C ILE A 731 -12.02 13.68 -12.44
N PRO A 732 -12.43 13.45 -11.18
CA PRO A 732 -12.77 14.50 -10.23
C PRO A 732 -11.50 15.03 -9.54
N ILE A 733 -11.18 16.31 -9.77
CA ILE A 733 -9.97 16.95 -9.27
C ILE A 733 -10.33 18.01 -8.22
N LYS A 734 -9.80 17.88 -7.00
CA LYS A 734 -9.97 18.87 -5.93
C LYS A 734 -9.04 20.06 -6.20
N LEU A 735 -9.59 21.26 -6.38
CA LEU A 735 -8.80 22.44 -6.76
C LEU A 735 -8.01 22.98 -5.57
N HIS A 736 -6.74 22.58 -5.47
CA HIS A 736 -5.86 22.86 -4.33
C HIS A 736 -5.77 24.35 -3.93
N GLY A 737 -5.86 25.29 -4.88
CA GLY A 737 -6.13 26.71 -4.60
C GLY A 737 -5.16 27.41 -3.64
N ARG A 738 -3.86 27.12 -3.73
CA ARG A 738 -2.78 27.57 -2.81
C ARG A 738 -2.95 27.14 -1.34
N SER A 739 -3.70 26.08 -1.07
CA SER A 739 -3.74 25.46 0.27
C SER A 739 -2.34 24.98 0.70
N GLN A 740 -2.18 24.63 1.97
CA GLN A 740 -0.88 24.26 2.56
C GLN A 740 -0.79 22.79 2.97
N SER A 741 -1.91 22.07 2.83
CA SER A 741 -2.15 20.67 3.16
C SER A 741 -3.46 20.24 2.48
N LEU A 742 -3.68 18.93 2.29
CA LEU A 742 -4.97 18.37 1.84
C LEU A 742 -6.09 18.68 2.83
N THR A 743 -5.77 18.79 4.13
CA THR A 743 -6.72 19.22 5.17
C THR A 743 -7.30 20.61 4.87
N LEU A 744 -6.48 21.58 4.46
CA LEU A 744 -6.95 22.92 4.07
C LEU A 744 -7.54 23.00 2.64
N ALA A 745 -7.36 21.95 1.85
CA ALA A 745 -7.98 21.82 0.52
C ALA A 745 -9.40 21.21 0.56
N GLU A 746 -9.88 20.78 1.73
CA GLU A 746 -11.12 20.01 1.88
C GLU A 746 -12.38 20.75 1.41
N ASP A 747 -12.52 22.04 1.71
CA ASP A 747 -13.71 22.83 1.34
C ASP A 747 -13.57 23.51 -0.04
N LYS A 748 -12.50 23.21 -0.79
CA LYS A 748 -12.27 23.78 -2.13
C LYS A 748 -13.21 23.19 -3.18
N PRO A 749 -13.51 23.92 -4.27
CA PRO A 749 -14.31 23.38 -5.37
C PRO A 749 -13.62 22.21 -6.10
N LEU A 750 -14.43 21.44 -6.82
CA LEU A 750 -13.99 20.45 -7.79
C LEU A 750 -13.86 21.06 -9.19
N ARG A 751 -12.97 20.44 -9.98
CA ARG A 751 -13.01 20.41 -11.44
C ARG A 751 -13.32 18.99 -11.88
N LEU A 752 -14.09 18.81 -12.96
CA LEU A 752 -14.30 17.52 -13.60
C LEU A 752 -13.64 17.53 -14.98
N ASP A 753 -12.68 16.64 -15.21
CA ASP A 753 -12.06 16.43 -16.52
C ASP A 753 -12.66 15.17 -17.18
N LEU A 754 -13.44 15.35 -18.24
CA LEU A 754 -14.15 14.30 -18.98
C LEU A 754 -13.34 13.91 -20.22
N TYR A 755 -12.76 12.71 -20.23
CA TYR A 755 -12.01 12.14 -21.34
C TYR A 755 -12.90 11.13 -22.06
N LEU A 756 -13.52 11.54 -23.17
CA LEU A 756 -14.54 10.71 -23.82
C LEU A 756 -13.93 9.55 -24.60
N ASP A 757 -14.65 8.43 -24.69
CA ASP A 757 -14.22 7.23 -25.42
C ASP A 757 -14.51 7.32 -26.94
N LYS A 758 -14.45 6.17 -27.65
CA LYS A 758 -14.79 6.09 -29.09
C LYS A 758 -16.29 6.28 -29.39
N ASN A 759 -17.16 6.17 -28.39
CA ASN A 759 -18.62 6.36 -28.49
C ASN A 759 -19.07 7.78 -28.04
N ASN A 760 -18.14 8.60 -27.52
CA ASN A 760 -18.38 9.86 -26.80
C ASN A 760 -19.02 9.66 -25.40
N GLU A 761 -18.79 8.52 -24.76
CA GLU A 761 -19.21 8.22 -23.39
C GLU A 761 -18.03 8.39 -22.41
N ALA A 762 -18.33 8.64 -21.13
CA ALA A 762 -17.37 8.56 -20.03
C ALA A 762 -18.03 8.27 -18.68
N GLN A 763 -17.31 7.62 -17.77
CA GLN A 763 -17.77 7.37 -16.40
C GLN A 763 -16.67 7.65 -15.36
N GLY A 764 -17.04 7.91 -14.11
CA GLY A 764 -16.10 8.09 -13.01
C GLY A 764 -16.77 8.03 -11.65
N LYS A 765 -15.99 8.02 -10.58
CA LYS A 765 -16.46 7.91 -9.19
C LYS A 765 -15.74 8.93 -8.32
N LEU A 766 -16.44 9.49 -7.32
CA LEU A 766 -15.83 10.27 -6.24
C LEU A 766 -16.38 9.79 -4.90
N TYR A 767 -15.47 9.39 -4.01
CA TYR A 767 -15.76 9.13 -2.60
C TYR A 767 -15.37 10.36 -1.75
N LEU A 768 -16.24 10.75 -0.81
CA LEU A 768 -15.99 11.80 0.17
C LEU A 768 -16.48 11.38 1.55
N ASP A 769 -15.69 11.71 2.57
CA ASP A 769 -15.97 11.55 4.00
C ASP A 769 -15.36 12.74 4.77
N ASP A 770 -15.30 12.69 6.11
CA ASP A 770 -14.63 13.74 6.90
C ASP A 770 -13.09 13.68 6.86
N GLY A 771 -12.51 12.68 6.19
CA GLY A 771 -11.08 12.47 6.03
C GLY A 771 -10.30 12.06 7.28
N ILE A 772 -10.94 11.90 8.45
CA ILE A 772 -10.22 11.64 9.72
C ILE A 772 -10.86 10.60 10.64
N SER A 773 -12.18 10.35 10.57
CA SER A 773 -12.88 9.52 11.56
C SER A 773 -13.42 8.21 10.98
N PHE A 774 -13.91 7.32 11.84
CA PHE A 774 -14.64 6.10 11.45
C PHE A 774 -16.14 6.30 11.19
N ARG A 775 -16.66 7.54 11.15
CA ARG A 775 -18.10 7.79 10.93
C ARG A 775 -18.63 7.23 9.60
N TYR A 776 -17.78 7.09 8.59
CA TYR A 776 -18.12 6.41 7.33
C TYR A 776 -18.48 4.93 7.52
N LYS A 777 -17.99 4.28 8.59
CA LYS A 777 -18.19 2.85 8.92
C LYS A 777 -19.10 2.64 10.14
N LYS A 778 -19.20 3.63 11.04
CA LYS A 778 -20.02 3.61 12.26
C LYS A 778 -21.40 4.25 12.09
N ASN A 779 -21.57 5.13 11.11
CA ASN A 779 -22.76 5.98 10.94
C ASN A 779 -23.13 6.20 9.45
N ASP A 780 -22.51 5.45 8.53
CA ASP A 780 -22.63 5.59 7.07
C ASP A 780 -22.41 7.03 6.54
N GLN A 781 -21.69 7.88 7.29
CA GLN A 781 -21.43 9.28 6.94
C GLN A 781 -20.31 9.38 5.90
N PHE A 782 -20.65 9.04 4.65
CA PHE A 782 -19.88 9.30 3.46
C PHE A 782 -20.81 9.64 2.28
N VAL A 783 -20.23 10.17 1.21
CA VAL A 783 -20.90 10.43 -0.06
C VAL A 783 -20.13 9.71 -1.16
N LEU A 784 -20.81 8.84 -1.91
CA LEU A 784 -20.27 8.20 -3.11
C LEU A 784 -21.04 8.71 -4.33
N ILE A 785 -20.36 9.50 -5.17
CA ILE A 785 -20.90 10.10 -6.39
C ILE A 785 -20.44 9.28 -7.59
N HIS A 786 -21.37 8.83 -8.41
CA HIS A 786 -21.12 8.23 -9.71
C HIS A 786 -21.41 9.26 -10.81
N PHE A 787 -20.39 9.58 -11.61
CA PHE A 787 -20.51 10.44 -12.78
C PHE A 787 -20.68 9.58 -14.04
N ARG A 788 -21.61 9.94 -14.91
CA ARG A 788 -21.76 9.32 -16.24
C ARG A 788 -22.13 10.39 -17.27
N PHE A 789 -21.31 10.50 -18.31
CA PHE A 789 -21.56 11.33 -19.49
C PHE A 789 -21.94 10.41 -20.65
N GLU A 790 -23.14 10.61 -21.19
CA GLU A 790 -23.65 9.90 -22.38
C GLU A 790 -24.70 10.76 -23.08
N ASN A 791 -24.87 10.62 -24.39
CA ASN A 791 -25.93 11.31 -25.16
C ASN A 791 -25.98 12.84 -24.92
N ASP A 792 -24.80 13.48 -24.80
CA ASP A 792 -24.61 14.90 -24.45
C ASP A 792 -25.19 15.34 -23.08
N VAL A 793 -25.38 14.40 -22.15
CA VAL A 793 -25.84 14.66 -20.78
C VAL A 793 -24.81 14.19 -19.77
N LEU A 794 -24.30 15.10 -18.94
CA LEU A 794 -23.63 14.72 -17.69
C LEU A 794 -24.69 14.45 -16.63
N THR A 795 -24.60 13.25 -16.04
CA THR A 795 -25.47 12.78 -14.95
C THR A 795 -24.65 12.45 -13.71
N PHE A 796 -25.29 12.65 -12.56
CA PHE A 796 -24.75 12.40 -11.23
C PHE A 796 -25.73 11.49 -10.49
N LYS A 797 -25.24 10.36 -9.96
CA LYS A 797 -26.00 9.46 -9.07
C LYS A 797 -25.28 9.38 -7.72
N LEU A 798 -26.06 9.38 -6.64
CA LEU A 798 -25.58 9.14 -5.28
C LEU A 798 -25.91 7.70 -4.89
N ASP A 799 -24.92 6.93 -4.45
CA ASP A 799 -25.11 5.52 -4.04
C ASP A 799 -25.27 5.36 -2.52
N ASN A 800 -24.92 6.39 -1.75
CA ASN A 800 -25.34 6.54 -0.35
C ASN A 800 -25.72 8.01 -0.09
N SER A 801 -26.77 8.20 0.70
CA SER A 801 -27.23 9.50 1.18
C SER A 801 -27.71 9.37 2.63
N ALA A 802 -26.77 9.32 3.58
CA ALA A 802 -27.11 9.40 5.00
C ALA A 802 -27.93 10.66 5.28
N THR A 803 -29.01 10.56 6.05
CA THR A 803 -29.88 11.71 6.35
C THR A 803 -29.15 12.79 7.15
N ASP A 804 -28.17 12.38 7.97
CA ASP A 804 -27.19 13.24 8.63
C ASP A 804 -25.87 13.30 7.85
N ILE A 805 -25.94 13.51 6.53
CA ILE A 805 -24.85 14.16 5.80
C ILE A 805 -24.62 15.53 6.47
N THR A 806 -23.47 15.67 7.12
CA THR A 806 -23.09 16.91 7.79
C THR A 806 -23.10 18.08 6.80
N ASP A 807 -23.46 19.28 7.27
CA ASP A 807 -23.68 20.45 6.39
C ASP A 807 -22.50 20.75 5.46
N LYS A 808 -21.30 20.33 5.87
CA LYS A 808 -20.05 20.32 5.10
C LYS A 808 -20.18 19.82 3.64
N PHE A 809 -20.98 18.78 3.38
CA PHE A 809 -21.13 18.23 2.01
C PHE A 809 -22.31 18.82 1.22
N LYS A 810 -23.22 19.56 1.87
CA LYS A 810 -24.35 20.26 1.20
C LYS A 810 -23.88 21.41 0.31
N CYS A 811 -22.57 21.71 0.33
CA CYS A 811 -21.94 22.85 -0.34
C CYS A 811 -20.76 22.41 -1.26
N LEU A 812 -20.76 21.19 -1.79
CA LEU A 812 -19.72 20.75 -2.74
C LEU A 812 -19.89 21.47 -4.08
N LYS A 813 -18.98 22.39 -4.41
CA LYS A 813 -19.09 23.21 -5.64
C LYS A 813 -18.25 22.63 -6.77
N ILE A 814 -18.88 22.29 -7.90
CA ILE A 814 -18.17 22.05 -9.16
C ILE A 814 -17.98 23.42 -9.82
N LYS A 815 -16.73 23.87 -9.93
CA LYS A 815 -16.38 25.18 -10.52
C LYS A 815 -16.18 25.07 -12.04
N GLU A 816 -15.51 24.02 -12.48
CA GLU A 816 -15.02 23.84 -13.85
C GLU A 816 -15.41 22.44 -14.35
N ILE A 817 -15.92 22.36 -15.57
CA ILE A 817 -16.08 21.09 -16.30
C ILE A 817 -15.35 21.22 -17.63
N ASN A 818 -14.36 20.35 -17.85
CA ASN A 818 -13.60 20.25 -19.10
C ASN A 818 -14.00 18.99 -19.86
N LEU A 819 -14.20 19.11 -21.18
CA LEU A 819 -14.53 17.99 -22.05
C LEU A 819 -13.48 17.85 -23.16
N TYR A 820 -12.94 16.63 -23.29
CA TYR A 820 -11.95 16.24 -24.28
C TYR A 820 -12.50 15.09 -25.15
N SER A 821 -12.48 15.26 -26.48
CA SER A 821 -12.98 14.28 -27.46
C SER A 821 -12.12 14.25 -28.73
N LYS A 822 -12.11 13.10 -29.42
CA LYS A 822 -11.49 12.93 -30.75
C LYS A 822 -12.04 13.89 -31.81
N TYR A 823 -13.27 14.40 -31.63
CA TYR A 823 -13.92 15.34 -32.56
C TYR A 823 -13.93 16.79 -32.04
N ILE A 824 -13.72 16.99 -30.73
CA ILE A 824 -13.77 18.29 -30.06
C ILE A 824 -12.58 18.36 -29.10
N ARG A 825 -11.50 19.04 -29.51
CA ARG A 825 -10.22 19.07 -28.77
C ARG A 825 -10.35 19.60 -27.33
N TYR A 826 -11.20 20.60 -27.09
CA TYR A 826 -11.44 21.18 -25.78
C TYR A 826 -12.70 22.05 -25.78
N ILE A 827 -13.57 21.86 -24.79
CA ILE A 827 -14.50 22.90 -24.34
C ILE A 827 -14.50 22.89 -22.81
N SER A 828 -14.54 24.07 -22.20
CA SER A 828 -14.66 24.24 -20.75
C SER A 828 -15.89 25.07 -20.41
N PHE A 829 -16.50 24.78 -19.27
CA PHE A 829 -17.69 25.46 -18.77
C PHE A 829 -17.46 25.94 -17.34
N ASP A 830 -17.51 27.26 -17.12
CA ASP A 830 -17.94 27.80 -15.84
C ASP A 830 -19.43 27.49 -15.69
N VAL A 831 -19.80 26.69 -14.68
CA VAL A 831 -21.15 26.11 -14.60
C VAL A 831 -22.14 27.10 -13.95
N VAL A 832 -22.54 28.11 -14.73
CA VAL A 832 -23.61 29.05 -14.37
C VAL A 832 -24.96 28.47 -14.79
N ALA A 833 -25.68 27.88 -13.83
CA ALA A 833 -27.12 27.61 -13.97
C ALA A 833 -27.92 28.89 -13.62
N ASP A 834 -29.06 29.10 -14.28
CA ASP A 834 -29.80 30.36 -14.19
C ASP A 834 -30.15 30.76 -12.74
N GLY A 835 -29.58 31.88 -12.28
CA GLY A 835 -29.84 32.48 -10.97
C GLY A 835 -29.31 31.69 -9.76
N VAL A 836 -28.66 30.53 -9.96
CA VAL A 836 -28.26 29.60 -8.90
C VAL A 836 -26.80 29.20 -9.10
N SER A 837 -25.92 29.67 -8.21
CA SER A 837 -24.64 28.98 -7.98
C SER A 837 -24.95 27.52 -7.61
N LEU A 838 -24.17 26.55 -8.09
CA LEU A 838 -24.41 25.11 -7.86
C LEU A 838 -24.10 24.65 -6.42
N ASP A 839 -24.77 25.30 -5.48
CA ASP A 839 -25.16 24.82 -4.16
C ASP A 839 -26.27 23.78 -4.34
N TYR A 840 -25.90 22.56 -4.75
CA TYR A 840 -26.87 21.49 -4.92
C TYR A 840 -27.38 21.02 -3.54
N LEU A 841 -28.68 21.18 -3.28
CA LEU A 841 -29.28 20.57 -2.10
C LEU A 841 -29.33 19.05 -2.31
N ILE A 842 -28.78 18.28 -1.37
CA ILE A 842 -28.80 16.82 -1.42
C ILE A 842 -30.21 16.32 -1.05
N GLN A 843 -31.10 16.28 -2.05
CA GLN A 843 -32.48 15.80 -1.86
C GLN A 843 -33.08 15.05 -3.06
N ASP A 844 -32.73 15.40 -4.30
CA ASP A 844 -33.28 14.73 -5.50
C ASP A 844 -32.19 14.03 -6.35
N GLN A 845 -32.47 12.80 -6.80
CA GLN A 845 -31.43 11.81 -7.11
C GLN A 845 -30.74 11.90 -8.49
N ILE A 846 -31.16 12.75 -9.42
CA ILE A 846 -30.47 12.91 -10.72
C ILE A 846 -30.49 14.36 -11.20
N VAL A 847 -29.35 15.05 -11.09
CA VAL A 847 -29.10 16.30 -11.83
C VAL A 847 -28.65 15.94 -13.25
N LYS A 848 -29.29 16.55 -14.27
CA LYS A 848 -28.97 16.33 -15.70
C LYS A 848 -28.51 17.64 -16.34
N VAL A 849 -27.20 17.78 -16.53
CA VAL A 849 -26.65 18.92 -17.29
C VAL A 849 -26.67 18.55 -18.77
N LYS A 850 -27.62 19.12 -19.52
CA LYS A 850 -27.73 18.95 -20.98
C LYS A 850 -26.75 19.88 -21.68
N SER A 851 -25.70 19.31 -22.26
CA SER A 851 -24.81 20.00 -23.18
C SER A 851 -25.53 20.23 -24.50
N LYS A 852 -25.87 21.49 -24.84
CA LYS A 852 -26.50 21.84 -26.13
C LYS A 852 -25.44 22.01 -27.24
N ILE A 853 -24.47 21.10 -27.29
CA ILE A 853 -23.21 21.29 -28.00
C ILE A 853 -22.88 20.06 -28.85
N LEU A 854 -23.30 20.12 -30.11
CA LEU A 854 -22.71 19.36 -31.22
C LEU A 854 -23.12 19.93 -32.60
N GLN A 855 -24.04 20.90 -32.65
CA GLN A 855 -24.36 21.67 -33.86
C GLN A 855 -23.62 23.01 -33.87
N GLN A 856 -22.61 23.11 -34.74
CA GLN A 856 -21.95 24.36 -35.21
C GLN A 856 -21.12 25.18 -34.20
N ASN A 857 -19.96 24.64 -33.74
CA ASN A 857 -18.72 25.36 -33.36
C ASN A 857 -18.84 26.76 -32.70
N LYS A 858 -19.82 26.98 -31.82
CA LYS A 858 -20.01 28.21 -31.04
C LYS A 858 -20.58 27.85 -29.68
N VAL A 859 -19.94 28.33 -28.61
CA VAL A 859 -20.48 28.23 -27.26
C VAL A 859 -21.48 29.36 -27.06
N TYR A 860 -22.72 29.00 -26.69
CA TYR A 860 -23.76 29.93 -26.28
C TYR A 860 -24.42 29.40 -25.00
N ILE A 861 -24.25 30.12 -23.88
CA ILE A 861 -25.11 30.01 -22.70
C ILE A 861 -26.09 31.17 -22.81
N ASN A 862 -27.39 30.88 -22.91
CA ASN A 862 -28.46 31.89 -22.83
C ASN A 862 -29.85 31.23 -22.85
N GLN A 863 -30.72 31.56 -21.89
CA GLN A 863 -32.18 31.47 -22.05
C GLN A 863 -32.91 32.66 -21.42
N GLN A 864 -32.99 33.77 -22.16
CA GLN A 864 -34.21 34.56 -22.16
C GLN A 864 -34.86 34.55 -23.56
N GLN A 865 -35.75 33.58 -23.74
CA GLN A 865 -37.00 33.83 -24.46
C GLN A 865 -38.11 33.44 -23.49
N GLN A 866 -38.76 34.44 -22.91
CA GLN A 866 -40.03 34.25 -22.22
C GLN A 866 -41.14 34.33 -23.27
N SER A 867 -42.11 33.42 -23.19
CA SER A 867 -43.17 33.25 -24.18
C SER A 867 -44.43 34.06 -23.86
N ASP A 868 -45.35 34.08 -24.81
CA ASP A 868 -46.79 34.32 -24.63
C ASP A 868 -47.24 35.75 -24.27
N GLU A 869 -47.25 36.64 -25.28
CA GLU A 869 -48.34 37.61 -25.40
C GLU A 869 -49.43 37.07 -26.34
N VAL A 870 -50.68 37.29 -25.92
CA VAL A 870 -51.92 36.95 -26.68
C VAL A 870 -52.30 38.14 -27.56
N GLU A 871 -53.08 37.88 -28.63
CA GLU A 871 -53.55 38.91 -29.57
C GLU A 871 -54.10 40.18 -28.90
N LEU A 872 -53.69 41.35 -29.41
CA LEU A 872 -54.58 42.49 -29.63
C LEU A 872 -54.04 43.39 -30.75
N ASP A 873 -54.90 43.72 -31.71
CA ASP A 873 -54.62 44.72 -32.76
C ASP A 873 -54.86 46.13 -32.22
N HIS A 874 -53.89 47.04 -32.40
CA HIS A 874 -54.17 48.40 -32.89
C HIS A 874 -52.89 49.22 -33.20
N GLN A 875 -52.73 49.54 -34.48
CA GLN A 875 -52.38 50.85 -35.04
C GLN A 875 -51.69 51.96 -34.18
N ILE A 876 -50.62 52.53 -34.78
CA ILE A 876 -50.38 54.00 -34.97
C ILE A 876 -49.63 54.82 -33.88
N PHE A 877 -48.44 55.31 -34.29
CA PHE A 877 -47.77 56.62 -34.03
C PHE A 877 -46.77 56.88 -32.87
N GLN A 878 -45.56 57.29 -33.31
CA GLN A 878 -44.75 58.47 -32.90
C GLN A 878 -44.00 58.56 -31.55
N GLU A 879 -42.66 58.64 -31.68
CA GLU A 879 -41.75 59.51 -30.91
C GLU A 879 -41.98 61.02 -31.22
N PRO A 880 -41.30 61.98 -30.55
CA PRO A 880 -41.00 62.14 -29.11
C PRO A 880 -41.26 63.60 -28.61
N SER A 881 -41.10 63.92 -27.31
CA SER A 881 -40.38 65.15 -26.87
C SER A 881 -40.36 65.45 -25.34
N GLN A 882 -39.16 65.88 -24.90
CA GLN A 882 -38.79 66.96 -23.96
C GLN A 882 -39.58 67.31 -22.66
N GLN A 883 -38.82 67.27 -21.55
CA GLN A 883 -38.57 68.36 -20.56
C GLN A 883 -39.75 69.07 -19.84
N TRP A 884 -39.61 69.29 -18.52
CA TRP A 884 -38.99 70.51 -17.97
C TRP A 884 -38.67 70.39 -16.46
N LYS A 885 -37.83 71.30 -15.94
CA LYS A 885 -37.41 71.36 -14.52
C LYS A 885 -38.22 72.40 -13.75
N GLN A 886 -38.43 72.18 -12.44
CA GLN A 886 -38.27 73.25 -11.44
C GLN A 886 -37.89 72.68 -10.05
N ILE A 887 -37.55 73.56 -9.11
CA ILE A 887 -36.61 73.28 -7.99
C ILE A 887 -37.17 73.80 -6.65
N THR A 888 -36.61 73.30 -5.54
CA THR A 888 -36.59 73.81 -4.15
C THR A 888 -37.70 73.35 -3.20
N SER A 889 -37.34 72.44 -2.29
CA SER A 889 -37.09 72.82 -0.89
C SER A 889 -36.20 71.77 -0.19
N ASN A 890 -35.28 72.24 0.65
CA ASN A 890 -34.40 71.44 1.53
C ASN A 890 -34.05 72.36 2.72
N PRO A 891 -33.99 71.87 3.97
CA PRO A 891 -32.68 71.48 4.50
C PRO A 891 -32.67 70.29 5.48
N ASN A 892 -31.57 69.52 5.43
CA ASN A 892 -31.01 68.61 6.44
C ASN A 892 -31.80 67.29 6.69
N SER A 893 -31.17 66.12 6.81
CA SER A 893 -29.80 65.83 7.27
C SER A 893 -29.05 64.72 6.48
N ASP A 894 -27.74 64.92 6.32
CA ASP A 894 -26.59 64.00 6.34
C ASP A 894 -26.75 62.57 5.74
N SER A 895 -26.14 62.17 4.62
CA SER A 895 -24.72 62.21 4.16
C SER A 895 -23.82 61.09 4.70
N ALA A 896 -23.86 59.89 4.08
CA ALA A 896 -22.93 58.79 4.37
C ALA A 896 -22.71 57.73 3.26
N TYR A 897 -23.30 57.87 2.06
CA TYR A 897 -23.49 56.71 1.15
C TYR A 897 -23.00 56.83 -0.30
N ASN A 898 -22.46 57.99 -0.73
CA ASN A 898 -22.06 58.19 -2.15
C ASN A 898 -20.56 58.04 -2.44
N ASP A 899 -19.66 58.29 -1.47
CA ASP A 899 -18.20 58.29 -1.70
C ASP A 899 -17.63 56.92 -2.13
N SER A 900 -18.38 55.82 -1.97
CA SER A 900 -17.91 54.46 -2.20
C SER A 900 -17.99 53.99 -3.66
N GLN A 901 -18.92 54.50 -4.47
CA GLN A 901 -19.01 54.12 -5.89
C GLN A 901 -18.01 54.88 -6.76
N GLU A 902 -17.90 56.21 -6.58
CA GLU A 902 -17.00 57.06 -7.38
C GLU A 902 -15.53 56.62 -7.20
N GLN A 903 -15.11 56.35 -5.96
CA GLN A 903 -13.79 55.76 -5.64
C GLN A 903 -13.58 54.32 -6.15
N THR A 904 -14.62 53.62 -6.61
CA THR A 904 -14.50 52.27 -7.18
C THR A 904 -14.31 52.36 -8.70
N GLU A 905 -15.05 53.24 -9.38
CA GLU A 905 -14.85 53.47 -10.82
C GLU A 905 -13.51 54.15 -11.12
N GLU A 906 -13.05 55.11 -10.31
CA GLU A 906 -11.69 55.69 -10.46
C GLU A 906 -10.59 54.61 -10.39
N LYS A 907 -10.70 53.65 -9.45
CA LYS A 907 -9.71 52.58 -9.29
C LYS A 907 -9.74 51.57 -10.45
N ILE A 908 -10.92 51.26 -10.98
CA ILE A 908 -11.06 50.39 -12.16
C ILE A 908 -10.46 51.08 -13.40
N ASN A 909 -10.73 52.36 -13.61
CA ASN A 909 -10.16 53.14 -14.71
C ASN A 909 -8.63 53.26 -14.58
N LEU A 910 -8.11 53.58 -13.38
CA LEU A 910 -6.68 53.66 -13.13
C LEU A 910 -5.96 52.31 -13.40
N ALA A 911 -6.55 51.18 -12.98
CA ALA A 911 -6.00 49.86 -13.27
C ALA A 911 -5.97 49.57 -14.80
N PHE A 912 -7.00 49.97 -15.54
CA PHE A 912 -7.01 49.87 -17.01
C PHE A 912 -5.96 50.79 -17.67
N GLU A 913 -5.72 52.00 -17.16
CA GLU A 913 -4.68 52.89 -17.68
C GLU A 913 -3.27 52.37 -17.40
N LEU A 914 -3.00 51.90 -16.17
CA LEU A 914 -1.73 51.29 -15.78
C LEU A 914 -1.40 50.07 -16.63
N LYS A 915 -2.37 49.17 -16.84
CA LYS A 915 -2.23 48.00 -17.71
C LYS A 915 -1.92 48.35 -19.16
N ASN A 916 -2.61 49.36 -19.71
CA ASN A 916 -2.35 49.87 -21.05
C ASN A 916 -0.97 50.56 -21.16
N LEU A 917 -0.51 51.23 -20.11
CA LEU A 917 0.83 51.81 -20.03
C LEU A 917 1.91 50.71 -19.96
N ASN A 918 1.69 49.66 -19.15
CA ASN A 918 2.58 48.53 -19.00
C ASN A 918 2.78 47.76 -20.33
N LEU A 919 1.71 47.58 -21.09
CA LEU A 919 1.76 47.03 -22.45
C LEU A 919 2.57 47.93 -23.41
N LYS A 920 2.33 49.25 -23.42
CA LYS A 920 3.11 50.20 -24.24
C LYS A 920 4.60 50.18 -23.90
N ILE A 921 4.95 50.13 -22.62
CA ILE A 921 6.35 50.02 -22.16
C ILE A 921 6.95 48.67 -22.61
N ALA A 922 6.19 47.58 -22.55
CA ALA A 922 6.64 46.28 -23.04
C ALA A 922 6.92 46.28 -24.56
N ASP A 923 6.09 46.96 -25.36
CA ASP A 923 6.30 47.07 -26.81
C ASP A 923 7.42 48.05 -27.18
N MET A 924 7.63 49.13 -26.41
CA MET A 924 8.86 49.94 -26.51
C MET A 924 10.11 49.07 -26.29
N ILE A 925 10.17 48.31 -25.20
CA ILE A 925 11.29 47.41 -24.87
C ILE A 925 11.60 46.41 -26.01
N LYS A 926 10.58 45.87 -26.70
CA LYS A 926 10.77 44.98 -27.86
C LYS A 926 11.39 45.66 -29.08
N LEU A 927 11.24 46.98 -29.24
CA LEU A 927 11.69 47.70 -30.44
C LEU A 927 13.19 48.00 -30.48
N GLN A 928 13.93 47.78 -29.38
CA GLN A 928 15.40 47.82 -29.30
C GLN A 928 16.07 49.05 -29.98
N ARG A 929 15.57 50.25 -29.69
CA ARG A 929 16.13 51.54 -30.17
C ARG A 929 16.43 52.51 -29.04
N TYR A 930 17.11 52.01 -28.01
CA TYR A 930 17.51 52.72 -26.79
C TYR A 930 18.96 52.36 -26.50
N ASP A 931 19.70 53.25 -25.84
CA ASP A 931 20.98 52.88 -25.23
C ASP A 931 20.76 52.08 -23.92
N GLU A 932 21.83 51.53 -23.33
CA GLU A 932 21.72 50.73 -22.11
C GLU A 932 21.16 51.53 -20.93
N ASP A 933 21.45 52.82 -20.89
CA ASP A 933 21.08 53.74 -19.82
C ASP A 933 19.59 54.13 -19.91
N GLU A 934 19.05 54.30 -21.11
CA GLU A 934 17.61 54.44 -21.37
C GLU A 934 16.86 53.11 -21.16
N TYR A 935 17.45 51.98 -21.58
CA TYR A 935 16.84 50.66 -21.45
C TYR A 935 16.66 50.24 -19.98
N VAL A 936 17.67 50.49 -19.13
CA VAL A 936 17.57 50.26 -17.68
C VAL A 936 16.49 51.13 -17.06
N LYS A 937 16.42 52.43 -17.40
CA LYS A 937 15.36 53.34 -16.93
C LYS A 937 13.96 52.89 -17.37
N LEU A 938 13.82 52.35 -18.59
CA LEU A 938 12.55 51.76 -19.06
C LEU A 938 12.16 50.51 -18.26
N LEU A 939 13.12 49.65 -17.89
CA LEU A 939 12.86 48.48 -17.05
C LEU A 939 12.48 48.85 -15.62
N GLU A 940 13.15 49.84 -15.01
CA GLU A 940 12.78 50.36 -13.69
C GLU A 940 11.39 51.02 -13.70
N PHE A 941 11.09 51.84 -14.72
CA PHE A 941 9.78 52.45 -14.87
C PHE A 941 8.68 51.40 -15.07
N LYS A 942 8.93 50.36 -15.89
CA LYS A 942 8.01 49.22 -16.02
C LYS A 942 7.77 48.53 -14.68
N ARG A 943 8.83 48.30 -13.90
CA ARG A 943 8.76 47.65 -12.58
C ARG A 943 7.98 48.49 -11.56
N CYS A 944 8.05 49.82 -11.66
CA CYS A 944 7.22 50.72 -10.86
C CYS A 944 5.74 50.67 -11.28
N VAL A 945 5.44 50.70 -12.58
CA VAL A 945 4.05 50.55 -13.08
C VAL A 945 3.47 49.20 -12.64
N SER A 946 4.21 48.10 -12.79
CA SER A 946 3.87 46.75 -12.30
C SER A 946 3.86 46.58 -10.77
N TYR A 947 4.08 47.63 -9.99
CA TYR A 947 3.91 47.65 -8.53
C TYR A 947 2.73 48.53 -8.08
N VAL A 948 2.18 49.33 -9.00
CA VAL A 948 0.99 50.16 -8.78
C VAL A 948 -0.25 49.55 -9.46
N GLU A 949 -0.05 48.74 -10.51
CA GLU A 949 -1.02 47.80 -11.12
C GLU A 949 -1.25 46.55 -10.26
#